data_AF-A0A2R5ERR2-F1
#
_entry.id   AF-A0A2R5ERR2-F1
#
_cell.length_a   1.000
_cell.length_b   1.000
_cell.length_c   1.000
_cell.angle_alpha   90.00
_cell.angle_beta   90.00
_cell.angle_gamma   90.00
#
_symmetry.space_group_name_H-M   'P 1'
#
loop_
_entity.id
_entity.type
_entity.pdbx_description
1 polymer ?
#
loop_
_entity_poly.entity_id
_entity_poly.type
_entity_poly.pdbx_seq_one_letter_code
_entity_poly.pdbx_strand_id
1 'polypeptide(L)'
;MLKRRVISLALALIMAATTSITLQAESALATGSTFPKMEAADTLYVYDIRNDSAEAKLAALTLQGLINQSSAEVYVLTREKNLDQLWLDESGKSYTPVTLVTGSNPGLRTMYRDYQTLIDKLIVWEGSKDWTFNIALMKGALEAGLPVTDSIRSSLISEFGSQTVEDIRSNWSSRVDAYEWAVDHLMPSLDKRILFSAGLRLPDWVDYPWNIFDYAVASKSFTFYLDPRNPDEYEAMKHIIQEGGYPPGTAVLGYAPNADDLNAYTNPLGVGYVVSDFFSNGSVWSSFENKTYTQPAGAAVEAEPGKVYVSITASDGDNLQYAQQLMDYFQDPAKGDVPVGITIAPVLRELGSPILDYLYAEKGNNIELVAGPSGYQFIYPDHYSSSGYEAWLDNNKEWLTDTGIHTANVWRMPINSVYHKQMVDSLAGSGVTGILRGDDIQPINAYHGIYTISQGNMLMNDGDIYNILSHVSADASQPVFHNLYPILAYYGVDANGEAVFFERLKEEIDRLQQDFPGKYVFLKPQDIVATIDQLNTDIQGVSFAANNSDKETLHIYEDQFSNLDNGHRFADGDTSWVYKFDLADDIDRATLSLDIGGDYEVDISKDGTNWSGAARANGNINRTTVESDLSGWLINNPSKIIYVKFADGSPLDGNGPSLYHLTLSSEISGISLTTPSYLDNQFIVQNTGAIDNDHRYADENRVIVYKFDLTDDVTDATLTMDIAGDYVVDVSSDGINWITAANANGNLSRTTVTSNLSGWLVSNPSKIIYVKFRDGSPLDGHGPSLYHLNVST
;
A
#
# COMPACT_ATOMS: atom_id res chain seq x y z
N MET A 1 -80.05 -0.76 4.06
CA MET A 1 -79.87 0.04 5.29
C MET A 1 -79.04 -0.79 6.26
N LEU A 2 -77.93 -0.22 6.78
CA LEU A 2 -77.16 -0.60 8.00
C LEU A 2 -76.97 -2.13 8.28
N LYS A 3 -75.78 -2.72 8.29
CA LYS A 3 -74.61 -2.42 9.14
C LYS A 3 -73.38 -3.24 8.67
N ARG A 4 -72.19 -2.60 8.67
CA ARG A 4 -70.84 -3.17 8.46
C ARG A 4 -70.14 -3.40 9.81
N ARG A 5 -69.06 -4.21 9.77
CA ARG A 5 -67.92 -4.37 10.71
C ARG A 5 -68.14 -5.33 11.88
N VAL A 6 -67.36 -6.43 11.92
CA VAL A 6 -66.16 -6.64 12.77
C VAL A 6 -65.33 -7.75 12.08
N ILE A 7 -64.02 -7.82 12.37
CA ILE A 7 -62.98 -8.77 11.91
C ILE A 7 -62.18 -8.23 10.71
N SER A 8 -61.19 -7.39 11.00
CA SER A 8 -59.91 -7.24 10.25
C SER A 8 -59.00 -6.21 10.93
N LEU A 9 -58.76 -6.32 12.25
CA LEU A 9 -57.84 -5.41 12.96
C LEU A 9 -56.80 -6.10 13.86
N ALA A 10 -56.71 -7.44 13.84
CA ALA A 10 -55.78 -8.18 14.70
C ALA A 10 -54.51 -8.68 13.97
N LEU A 11 -54.46 -8.69 12.63
CA LEU A 11 -53.27 -9.14 11.89
C LEU A 11 -52.31 -8.00 11.47
N ALA A 12 -52.76 -6.75 11.44
CA ALA A 12 -51.92 -5.62 11.04
C ALA A 12 -51.04 -5.08 12.18
N LEU A 13 -51.41 -5.31 13.44
CA LEU A 13 -50.61 -4.86 14.60
C LEU A 13 -49.44 -5.80 14.95
N ILE A 14 -49.51 -7.08 14.57
CA ILE A 14 -48.42 -8.04 14.82
C ILE A 14 -47.30 -7.89 13.79
N MET A 15 -47.62 -7.60 12.52
CA MET A 15 -46.60 -7.32 11.51
C MET A 15 -45.90 -5.97 11.72
N ALA A 16 -46.62 -4.93 12.15
CA ALA A 16 -46.03 -3.63 12.44
C ALA A 16 -45.06 -3.69 13.64
N ALA A 17 -45.40 -4.43 14.69
CA ALA A 17 -44.52 -4.60 15.86
C ALA A 17 -43.25 -5.40 15.53
N THR A 18 -43.33 -6.43 14.66
CA THR A 18 -42.13 -7.16 14.22
C THR A 18 -41.26 -6.34 13.28
N THR A 19 -41.83 -5.53 12.36
CA THR A 19 -41.04 -4.63 11.51
C THR A 19 -40.44 -3.46 12.29
N SER A 20 -41.07 -2.97 13.35
CA SER A 20 -40.48 -1.91 14.19
C SER A 20 -39.39 -2.45 15.12
N ILE A 21 -39.46 -3.71 15.54
CA ILE A 21 -38.38 -4.38 16.29
C ILE A 21 -37.21 -4.73 15.35
N THR A 22 -37.46 -5.18 14.11
CA THR A 22 -36.37 -5.36 13.14
C THR A 22 -35.80 -4.05 12.63
N LEU A 23 -36.58 -2.96 12.48
CA LEU A 23 -36.02 -1.64 12.17
C LEU A 23 -35.30 -0.99 13.36
N GLN A 24 -35.65 -1.29 14.61
CA GLN A 24 -34.84 -0.89 15.77
C GLN A 24 -33.57 -1.74 15.94
N ALA A 25 -33.57 -2.99 15.46
CA ALA A 25 -32.39 -3.83 15.39
C ALA A 25 -31.49 -3.47 14.18
N GLU A 26 -32.07 -3.11 13.03
CA GLU A 26 -31.35 -2.60 11.85
C GLU A 26 -30.92 -1.14 12.03
N SER A 27 -31.62 -0.34 12.84
CA SER A 27 -31.13 0.98 13.27
C SER A 27 -30.16 0.93 14.45
N ALA A 28 -29.89 -0.24 15.04
CA ALA A 28 -28.85 -0.45 16.03
C ALA A 28 -27.53 -0.96 15.41
N LEU A 29 -27.54 -1.33 14.12
CA LEU A 29 -26.35 -1.66 13.34
C LEU A 29 -25.79 -0.45 12.57
N ALA A 30 -26.45 0.71 12.65
CA ALA A 30 -25.97 1.97 12.06
C ALA A 30 -25.13 2.83 13.04
N THR A 31 -24.65 2.27 14.16
CA THR A 31 -23.81 2.96 15.16
C THR A 31 -22.77 2.06 15.87
N GLY A 32 -22.45 0.88 15.33
CA GLY A 32 -21.56 -0.08 16.00
C GLY A 32 -20.09 0.09 15.57
N SER A 33 -19.22 0.57 16.45
CA SER A 33 -17.77 0.58 16.22
C SER A 33 -17.21 -0.84 16.08
N THR A 34 -16.21 -1.02 15.22
CA THR A 34 -15.49 -2.29 15.06
C THR A 34 -14.73 -2.64 16.34
N PHE A 35 -14.19 -1.64 17.03
CA PHE A 35 -13.49 -1.83 18.29
C PHE A 35 -14.38 -1.49 19.50
N PRO A 36 -14.33 -2.25 20.62
CA PRO A 36 -15.00 -1.90 21.87
C PRO A 36 -14.64 -0.50 22.40
N LYS A 37 -15.61 0.41 22.44
CA LYS A 37 -15.43 1.77 22.96
C LYS A 37 -15.76 1.81 24.45
N MET A 38 -14.89 2.43 25.24
CA MET A 38 -15.19 2.75 26.63
C MET A 38 -15.95 4.07 26.73
N GLU A 39 -16.81 4.22 27.72
CA GLU A 39 -17.50 5.49 27.97
C GLU A 39 -16.50 6.56 28.39
N ALA A 40 -16.62 7.77 27.84
CA ALA A 40 -15.68 8.84 28.12
C ALA A 40 -15.90 9.43 29.52
N ALA A 41 -14.80 9.63 30.27
CA ALA A 41 -14.82 10.42 31.50
C ALA A 41 -14.57 11.92 31.23
N ASP A 42 -15.14 12.77 32.10
CA ASP A 42 -14.89 14.23 32.11
C ASP A 42 -13.47 14.58 32.57
N THR A 43 -12.92 13.81 33.50
CA THR A 43 -11.59 14.03 34.07
C THR A 43 -10.89 12.70 34.29
N LEU A 44 -9.60 12.64 33.92
CA LEU A 44 -8.75 11.47 34.12
C LEU A 44 -8.00 11.56 35.47
N TYR A 45 -7.95 10.48 36.23
CA TYR A 45 -7.09 10.31 37.39
C TYR A 45 -5.81 9.58 36.97
N VAL A 46 -4.67 10.24 37.18
CA VAL A 46 -3.39 9.79 36.64
C VAL A 46 -2.55 9.13 37.73
N TYR A 47 -2.21 7.85 37.51
CA TYR A 47 -1.37 7.07 38.41
C TYR A 47 -0.02 6.77 37.74
N ASP A 48 1.08 7.01 38.46
CA ASP A 48 2.42 6.67 37.98
C ASP A 48 2.84 5.29 38.49
N ILE A 49 2.94 4.34 37.58
CA ILE A 49 3.32 2.95 37.87
C ILE A 49 4.74 2.61 37.40
N ARG A 50 5.51 3.59 36.92
CA ARG A 50 6.86 3.35 36.36
C ARG A 50 7.80 2.70 37.38
N ASN A 51 7.64 3.02 38.66
CA ASN A 51 8.43 2.52 39.78
C ASN A 51 7.90 1.23 40.42
N ASP A 52 6.86 0.62 39.85
CA ASP A 52 6.32 -0.66 40.31
C ASP A 52 7.10 -1.85 39.73
N SER A 53 7.09 -2.99 40.42
CA SER A 53 7.61 -4.25 39.85
C SER A 53 6.76 -4.68 38.64
N ALA A 54 7.30 -5.55 37.77
CA ALA A 54 6.54 -6.04 36.62
C ALA A 54 5.20 -6.68 37.00
N GLU A 55 5.17 -7.50 38.05
CA GLU A 55 3.93 -8.11 38.55
C GLU A 55 2.94 -7.05 39.07
N ALA A 56 3.45 -5.98 39.68
CA ALA A 56 2.61 -4.89 40.15
C ALA A 56 2.08 -4.03 38.98
N LYS A 57 2.87 -3.80 37.94
CA LYS A 57 2.44 -3.15 36.70
C LYS A 57 1.31 -3.94 36.03
N LEU A 58 1.45 -5.27 35.89
CA LEU A 58 0.41 -6.13 35.31
C LEU A 58 -0.91 -6.06 36.10
N ALA A 59 -0.84 -6.07 37.43
CA ALA A 59 -2.01 -5.89 38.28
C ALA A 59 -2.61 -4.49 38.14
N ALA A 60 -1.78 -3.44 38.06
CA ALA A 60 -2.24 -2.06 37.90
C ALA A 60 -2.92 -1.82 36.54
N LEU A 61 -2.35 -2.33 35.45
CA LEU A 61 -2.96 -2.29 34.10
C LEU A 61 -4.29 -3.05 34.07
N THR A 62 -4.38 -4.20 34.74
CA THR A 62 -5.66 -4.91 34.85
C THR A 62 -6.69 -4.10 35.64
N LEU A 63 -6.28 -3.49 36.75
CA LEU A 63 -7.16 -2.65 37.57
C LEU A 63 -7.63 -1.41 36.80
N GLN A 64 -6.74 -0.78 36.02
CA GLN A 64 -7.13 0.28 35.08
C GLN A 64 -8.24 -0.21 34.14
N GLY A 65 -8.05 -1.37 33.52
CA GLY A 65 -9.06 -1.97 32.65
C GLY A 65 -10.40 -2.18 33.35
N LEU A 66 -10.41 -2.74 34.56
CA LEU A 66 -11.62 -2.95 35.37
C LEU A 66 -12.37 -1.66 35.67
N ILE A 67 -11.64 -0.60 36.03
CA ILE A 67 -12.22 0.71 36.31
C ILE A 67 -12.82 1.29 35.01
N ASN A 68 -12.04 1.25 33.93
CA ASN A 68 -12.39 1.84 32.65
C ASN A 68 -13.51 1.10 31.90
N GLN A 69 -13.90 -0.11 32.31
CA GLN A 69 -15.09 -0.81 31.79
C GLN A 69 -16.38 0.01 31.94
N SER A 70 -16.49 0.83 33.00
CA SER A 70 -17.70 1.62 33.28
C SER A 70 -17.60 3.05 32.77
N SER A 71 -16.41 3.65 32.88
CA SER A 71 -16.08 5.00 32.45
C SER A 71 -14.56 5.10 32.41
N ALA A 72 -13.97 5.54 31.30
CA ALA A 72 -12.54 5.65 31.09
C ALA A 72 -11.91 6.78 31.92
N GLU A 73 -11.89 6.61 33.25
CA GLU A 73 -11.47 7.61 34.22
C GLU A 73 -10.04 7.45 34.73
N VAL A 74 -9.39 6.30 34.51
CA VAL A 74 -8.00 6.07 34.95
C VAL A 74 -7.04 6.03 33.76
N TYR A 75 -5.98 6.82 33.88
CA TYR A 75 -4.84 6.84 32.97
C TYR A 75 -3.57 6.50 33.75
N VAL A 76 -2.66 5.73 33.16
CA VAL A 76 -1.40 5.34 33.82
C VAL A 76 -0.19 5.85 33.06
N LEU A 77 0.82 6.27 33.82
CA LEU A 77 2.17 6.47 33.31
C LEU A 77 2.93 5.17 33.54
N THR A 78 3.27 4.46 32.47
CA THR A 78 3.89 3.12 32.53
C THR A 78 5.24 3.08 31.80
N ARG A 79 5.40 3.89 30.74
CA ARG A 79 6.62 3.95 29.93
C ARG A 79 7.68 4.86 30.57
N GLU A 80 8.95 4.48 30.46
CA GLU A 80 10.05 5.19 31.13
C GLU A 80 10.31 6.58 30.56
N LYS A 81 10.24 6.72 29.22
CA LYS A 81 10.19 8.05 28.58
C LYS A 81 8.87 8.71 28.96
N ASN A 82 8.85 10.03 29.17
CA ASN A 82 7.63 10.80 29.51
C ASN A 82 6.55 10.80 28.39
N LEU A 83 6.59 9.85 27.46
CA LEU A 83 5.71 9.71 26.32
C LEU A 83 4.23 9.57 26.72
N ASP A 84 3.92 8.81 27.77
CA ASP A 84 2.54 8.73 28.31
C ASP A 84 2.05 10.10 28.78
N GLN A 85 2.92 10.90 29.39
CA GLN A 85 2.57 12.24 29.86
C GLN A 85 2.39 13.21 28.68
N LEU A 86 3.27 13.14 27.67
CA LEU A 86 3.16 13.97 26.46
C LEU A 86 1.85 13.70 25.71
N TRP A 87 1.47 12.44 25.52
CA TRP A 87 0.20 12.10 24.90
C TRP A 87 -1.00 12.51 25.74
N LEU A 88 -0.91 12.43 27.06
CA LEU A 88 -1.96 12.92 27.94
C LEU A 88 -2.14 14.43 27.79
N ASP A 89 -1.05 15.19 27.74
CA ASP A 89 -1.07 16.64 27.54
C ASP A 89 -1.65 17.00 26.16
N GLU A 90 -1.31 16.25 25.12
CA GLU A 90 -1.81 16.44 23.74
C GLU A 90 -3.28 16.05 23.58
N SER A 91 -3.77 15.09 24.38
CA SER A 91 -5.14 14.55 24.27
C SER A 91 -6.26 15.58 24.47
N GLY A 92 -5.94 16.74 25.04
CA GLY A 92 -6.92 17.78 25.41
C GLY A 92 -7.84 17.40 26.58
N LYS A 93 -7.65 16.24 27.22
CA LYS A 93 -8.43 15.81 28.38
C LYS A 93 -7.98 16.54 29.66
N SER A 94 -8.94 16.92 30.49
CA SER A 94 -8.64 17.36 31.86
C SER A 94 -8.16 16.18 32.69
N TYR A 95 -7.12 16.37 33.49
CA TYR A 95 -6.57 15.32 34.32
C TYR A 95 -6.11 15.81 35.70
N THR A 96 -6.12 14.89 36.66
CA THR A 96 -5.67 15.11 38.05
C THR A 96 -4.61 14.07 38.42
N PRO A 97 -3.35 14.49 38.64
CA PRO A 97 -2.31 13.60 39.14
C PRO A 97 -2.63 13.09 40.56
N VAL A 98 -2.55 11.78 40.77
CA VAL A 98 -2.82 11.17 42.07
C VAL A 98 -1.53 11.11 42.91
N THR A 99 -1.64 11.50 44.19
CA THR A 99 -0.53 11.40 45.14
C THR A 99 -0.34 9.95 45.58
N LEU A 100 0.80 9.37 45.22
CA LEU A 100 1.11 7.98 45.52
C LEU A 100 1.46 7.74 46.99
N VAL A 101 1.17 6.55 47.48
CA VAL A 101 1.71 6.05 48.75
C VAL A 101 3.22 5.81 48.63
N THR A 102 3.95 5.88 49.75
CA THR A 102 5.40 5.62 49.76
C THR A 102 5.71 4.12 49.88
N GLY A 103 6.85 3.68 49.33
CA GLY A 103 7.37 2.33 49.48
C GLY A 103 7.41 1.55 48.16
N SER A 104 7.50 0.22 48.23
CA SER A 104 7.45 -0.65 47.05
C SER A 104 6.07 -0.63 46.40
N ASN A 105 6.03 -0.76 45.07
CA ASN A 105 4.81 -0.77 44.26
C ASN A 105 3.86 0.39 44.58
N PRO A 106 4.35 1.64 44.63
CA PRO A 106 3.56 2.79 45.06
C PRO A 106 2.35 3.04 44.16
N GLY A 107 2.44 2.75 42.86
CA GLY A 107 1.34 2.93 41.90
C GLY A 107 0.16 2.02 42.19
N LEU A 108 0.38 0.70 42.09
CA LEU A 108 -0.61 -0.34 42.34
C LEU A 108 -1.24 -0.20 43.72
N ARG A 109 -0.46 0.04 44.77
CA ARG A 109 -1.00 0.16 46.14
C ARG A 109 -1.92 1.36 46.27
N THR A 110 -1.62 2.46 45.58
CA THR A 110 -2.47 3.64 45.55
C THR A 110 -3.77 3.34 44.79
N MET A 111 -3.69 2.73 43.61
CA MET A 111 -4.87 2.33 42.84
C MET A 111 -5.74 1.35 43.63
N TYR A 112 -5.14 0.35 44.28
CA TYR A 112 -5.86 -0.61 45.10
C TYR A 112 -6.56 0.08 46.27
N ARG A 113 -5.89 0.99 47.00
CA ARG A 113 -6.51 1.78 48.07
C ARG A 113 -7.76 2.53 47.57
N ASP A 114 -7.65 3.16 46.41
CA ASP A 114 -8.69 4.05 45.88
C ASP A 114 -9.87 3.28 45.29
N TYR A 115 -9.63 2.06 44.77
CA TYR A 115 -10.61 1.25 44.04
C TYR A 115 -10.89 -0.13 44.64
N GLN A 116 -10.44 -0.43 45.85
CA GLN A 116 -10.62 -1.76 46.48
C GLN A 116 -12.08 -2.22 46.47
N THR A 117 -13.03 -1.31 46.63
CA THR A 117 -14.47 -1.62 46.65
C THR A 117 -15.03 -2.10 45.31
N LEU A 118 -14.31 -1.87 44.21
CA LEU A 118 -14.64 -2.40 42.89
C LEU A 118 -14.19 -3.86 42.73
N ILE A 119 -13.26 -4.31 43.57
CA ILE A 119 -12.64 -5.62 43.45
C ILE A 119 -13.41 -6.60 44.34
N ASP A 120 -14.00 -7.64 43.73
CA ASP A 120 -14.71 -8.69 44.45
C ASP A 120 -13.73 -9.75 44.99
N LYS A 121 -12.64 -10.01 44.25
CA LYS A 121 -11.66 -11.04 44.59
C LYS A 121 -10.27 -10.76 44.03
N LEU A 122 -9.25 -11.32 44.68
CA LEU A 122 -7.90 -11.46 44.13
C LEU A 122 -7.78 -12.84 43.47
N ILE A 123 -7.34 -12.87 42.21
CA ILE A 123 -7.17 -14.11 41.44
C ILE A 123 -5.67 -14.41 41.35
N VAL A 124 -5.22 -15.50 41.99
CA VAL A 124 -3.80 -15.83 42.10
C VAL A 124 -3.34 -16.61 40.87
N TRP A 125 -2.35 -16.08 40.16
CA TRP A 125 -1.70 -16.68 38.98
C TRP A 125 -0.18 -16.90 39.21
N GLU A 126 0.49 -17.63 38.30
CA GLU A 126 1.95 -17.82 38.33
C GLU A 126 2.59 -17.69 36.95
N GLY A 127 3.71 -16.95 36.85
CA GLY A 127 4.35 -16.65 35.56
C GLY A 127 5.05 -17.84 34.88
N SER A 128 5.40 -18.90 35.62
CA SER A 128 5.91 -20.16 35.05
C SER A 128 4.86 -20.94 34.26
N LYS A 129 3.58 -20.60 34.46
CA LYS A 129 2.42 -21.06 33.71
C LYS A 129 1.68 -19.83 33.18
N ASP A 130 2.30 -19.15 32.23
CA ASP A 130 1.84 -17.87 31.64
C ASP A 130 0.35 -17.85 31.29
N TRP A 131 -0.21 -18.96 30.81
CA TRP A 131 -1.64 -19.08 30.53
C TRP A 131 -2.54 -18.80 31.73
N THR A 132 -2.10 -19.08 32.96
CA THR A 132 -2.89 -18.78 34.17
C THR A 132 -3.12 -17.28 34.35
N PHE A 133 -2.21 -16.43 33.85
CA PHE A 133 -2.42 -14.99 33.83
C PHE A 133 -3.55 -14.61 32.87
N ASN A 134 -3.55 -15.14 31.64
CA ASN A 134 -4.60 -14.86 30.66
C ASN A 134 -5.99 -15.32 31.11
N ILE A 135 -6.08 -16.49 31.78
CA ILE A 135 -7.34 -16.92 32.38
C ILE A 135 -7.76 -15.97 33.52
N ALA A 136 -6.82 -15.53 34.36
CA ALA A 136 -7.09 -14.56 35.41
C ALA A 136 -7.55 -13.22 34.84
N LEU A 137 -6.99 -12.75 33.72
CA LEU A 137 -7.42 -11.52 33.02
C LEU A 137 -8.89 -11.62 32.57
N MET A 138 -9.23 -12.66 31.79
CA MET A 138 -10.59 -12.83 31.27
C MET A 138 -11.61 -13.04 32.39
N LYS A 139 -11.27 -13.86 33.38
CA LYS A 139 -12.11 -14.09 34.56
C LYS A 139 -12.26 -12.82 35.40
N GLY A 140 -11.17 -12.08 35.57
CA GLY A 140 -11.15 -10.79 36.26
C GLY A 140 -12.08 -9.78 35.59
N ALA A 141 -12.00 -9.67 34.27
CA ALA A 141 -12.83 -8.77 33.46
C ALA A 141 -14.34 -9.06 33.59
N LEU A 142 -14.73 -10.32 33.79
CA LEU A 142 -16.14 -10.72 33.94
C LEU A 142 -16.64 -10.68 35.39
N GLU A 143 -15.78 -10.97 36.35
CA GLU A 143 -16.14 -11.23 37.75
C GLU A 143 -15.57 -10.20 38.73
N ALA A 144 -15.15 -9.02 38.24
CA ALA A 144 -14.54 -7.96 39.04
C ALA A 144 -13.35 -8.45 39.89
N GLY A 145 -12.54 -9.33 39.31
CA GLY A 145 -11.38 -9.94 39.98
C GLY A 145 -10.06 -9.30 39.57
N LEU A 146 -9.15 -9.09 40.51
CA LEU A 146 -7.81 -8.56 40.25
C LEU A 146 -6.77 -9.67 40.17
N PRO A 147 -6.14 -9.93 39.00
CA PRO A 147 -5.04 -10.87 38.86
C PRO A 147 -3.82 -10.41 39.63
N VAL A 148 -3.29 -11.26 40.50
CA VAL A 148 -2.09 -10.99 41.32
C VAL A 148 -1.22 -12.23 41.46
N THR A 149 0.08 -12.07 41.64
CA THR A 149 0.93 -13.15 42.16
C THR A 149 0.73 -13.30 43.67
N ASP A 150 1.14 -14.43 44.24
CA ASP A 150 1.00 -14.67 45.69
C ASP A 150 1.73 -13.64 46.56
N SER A 151 2.84 -13.09 46.06
CA SER A 151 3.59 -12.01 46.72
C SER A 151 2.78 -10.71 46.75
N ILE A 152 2.24 -10.29 45.60
CA ILE A 152 1.40 -9.08 45.50
C ILE A 152 0.13 -9.25 46.33
N ARG A 153 -0.54 -10.40 46.25
CA ARG A 153 -1.70 -10.76 47.10
C ARG A 153 -1.40 -10.55 48.58
N SER A 154 -0.29 -11.14 49.05
CA SER A 154 0.09 -11.07 50.46
C SER A 154 0.39 -9.63 50.90
N SER A 155 1.05 -8.86 50.05
CA SER A 155 1.34 -7.44 50.30
C SER A 155 0.06 -6.60 50.43
N LEU A 156 -0.87 -6.74 49.48
CA LEU A 156 -2.12 -5.97 49.49
C LEU A 156 -3.00 -6.33 50.68
N ILE A 157 -3.14 -7.62 51.00
CA ILE A 157 -3.94 -8.06 52.15
C ILE A 157 -3.33 -7.60 53.48
N SER A 158 -2.01 -7.64 53.61
CA SER A 158 -1.32 -7.23 54.83
C SER A 158 -1.52 -5.74 55.13
N GLU A 159 -1.73 -4.91 54.11
CA GLU A 159 -1.86 -3.46 54.26
C GLU A 159 -3.31 -2.99 54.30
N PHE A 160 -4.15 -3.48 53.40
CA PHE A 160 -5.50 -2.97 53.16
C PHE A 160 -6.60 -3.90 53.71
N GLY A 161 -6.21 -4.98 54.41
CA GLY A 161 -7.15 -5.91 55.05
C GLY A 161 -7.58 -7.06 54.13
N SER A 162 -8.65 -7.75 54.51
CA SER A 162 -9.07 -8.97 53.83
C SER A 162 -9.78 -8.70 52.50
N GLN A 163 -9.42 -9.48 51.48
CA GLN A 163 -10.13 -9.61 50.22
C GLN A 163 -10.39 -11.11 49.97
N THR A 164 -11.47 -11.46 49.26
CA THR A 164 -11.66 -12.85 48.80
C THR A 164 -10.50 -13.26 47.90
N VAL A 165 -10.00 -14.48 48.04
CA VAL A 165 -8.88 -15.01 47.24
C VAL A 165 -9.34 -16.25 46.51
N GLU A 166 -9.09 -16.28 45.20
CA GLU A 166 -9.29 -17.44 44.34
C GLU A 166 -7.93 -17.83 43.74
N ASP A 167 -7.46 -19.05 44.03
CA ASP A 167 -6.17 -19.54 43.53
C ASP A 167 -6.40 -20.51 42.36
N ILE A 168 -5.95 -20.12 41.16
CA ILE A 168 -6.23 -20.87 39.93
C ILE A 168 -5.01 -21.61 39.38
N ARG A 169 -3.85 -21.52 40.04
CA ARG A 169 -2.55 -21.99 39.53
C ARG A 169 -2.50 -23.49 39.22
N SER A 170 -3.38 -24.27 39.85
CA SER A 170 -3.43 -25.73 39.73
C SER A 170 -4.73 -26.24 39.07
N ASN A 171 -5.53 -25.35 38.47
CA ASN A 171 -6.83 -25.72 37.92
C ASN A 171 -6.74 -26.51 36.60
N TRP A 172 -5.64 -26.34 35.85
CA TRP A 172 -5.44 -26.97 34.55
C TRP A 172 -4.10 -27.68 34.48
N SER A 173 -4.08 -28.75 33.71
CA SER A 173 -2.91 -29.62 33.52
C SER A 173 -1.94 -29.11 32.45
N SER A 174 -2.43 -28.30 31.51
CA SER A 174 -1.66 -27.72 30.41
C SER A 174 -2.22 -26.36 29.97
N ARG A 175 -1.48 -25.68 29.09
CA ARG A 175 -1.91 -24.43 28.42
C ARG A 175 -3.18 -24.63 27.59
N VAL A 176 -3.20 -25.67 26.76
CA VAL A 176 -4.34 -25.99 25.88
C VAL A 176 -5.59 -26.28 26.73
N ASP A 177 -5.46 -27.10 27.78
CA ASP A 177 -6.54 -27.43 28.72
C ASP A 177 -7.15 -26.17 29.36
N ALA A 178 -6.34 -25.18 29.68
CA ALA A 178 -6.81 -23.91 30.22
C ALA A 178 -7.63 -23.08 29.22
N TYR A 179 -7.19 -23.01 27.95
CA TYR A 179 -7.92 -22.26 26.93
C TYR A 179 -9.20 -22.97 26.46
N GLU A 180 -9.19 -24.30 26.36
CA GLU A 180 -10.41 -25.08 26.11
C GLU A 180 -11.44 -24.85 27.22
N TRP A 181 -11.00 -24.83 28.48
CA TRP A 181 -11.88 -24.45 29.59
C TRP A 181 -12.42 -23.02 29.45
N ALA A 182 -11.59 -22.07 29.01
CA ALA A 182 -12.02 -20.68 28.80
C ALA A 182 -13.03 -20.55 27.66
N VAL A 183 -12.90 -21.33 26.59
CA VAL A 183 -13.90 -21.41 25.51
C VAL A 183 -15.24 -21.85 26.09
N ASP A 184 -15.27 -22.91 26.88
CA ASP A 184 -16.52 -23.43 27.45
C ASP A 184 -17.17 -22.50 28.51
N HIS A 185 -16.36 -21.84 29.33
CA HIS A 185 -16.84 -21.20 30.57
C HIS A 185 -16.82 -19.67 30.54
N LEU A 186 -15.89 -19.06 29.81
CA LEU A 186 -15.72 -17.60 29.78
C LEU A 186 -16.23 -17.01 28.46
N MET A 187 -15.90 -17.64 27.32
CA MET A 187 -16.24 -17.15 25.99
C MET A 187 -17.71 -16.77 25.83
N PRO A 188 -18.72 -17.50 26.34
CA PRO A 188 -20.12 -17.11 26.16
C PRO A 188 -20.46 -15.70 26.69
N SER A 189 -19.66 -15.16 27.62
CA SER A 189 -19.86 -13.84 28.22
C SER A 189 -18.85 -12.77 27.77
N LEU A 190 -17.86 -13.14 26.95
CA LEU A 190 -16.84 -12.24 26.42
C LEU A 190 -17.32 -11.55 25.13
N ASP A 191 -16.85 -10.32 24.89
CA ASP A 191 -17.09 -9.58 23.65
C ASP A 191 -16.53 -10.33 22.44
N LYS A 192 -17.18 -10.16 21.29
CA LYS A 192 -16.92 -10.91 20.03
C LYS A 192 -16.44 -10.03 18.89
N ARG A 193 -16.17 -8.75 19.15
CA ARG A 193 -15.68 -7.82 18.14
C ARG A 193 -14.19 -8.00 17.85
N ILE A 194 -13.39 -8.33 18.87
CA ILE A 194 -11.94 -8.47 18.76
C ILE A 194 -11.39 -9.65 19.59
N LEU A 195 -10.15 -10.02 19.29
CA LEU A 195 -9.34 -10.99 20.01
C LEU A 195 -8.04 -10.35 20.49
N PHE A 196 -7.37 -10.97 21.47
CA PHE A 196 -6.01 -10.61 21.87
C PHE A 196 -5.08 -11.82 21.81
N SER A 197 -3.97 -11.68 21.09
CA SER A 197 -2.75 -12.46 21.29
C SER A 197 -1.87 -11.67 22.26
N ALA A 198 -2.05 -11.85 23.56
CA ALA A 198 -1.30 -11.14 24.60
C ALA A 198 -0.88 -12.10 25.72
N GLY A 199 0.36 -12.02 26.21
CA GLY A 199 0.85 -12.92 27.24
C GLY A 199 2.18 -12.50 27.85
N LEU A 200 2.77 -13.40 28.63
CA LEU A 200 4.03 -13.16 29.36
C LEU A 200 5.22 -13.67 28.53
N ARG A 201 5.67 -12.87 27.55
CA ARG A 201 6.83 -13.23 26.72
C ARG A 201 8.09 -13.33 27.58
N LEU A 202 8.64 -14.53 27.76
CA LEU A 202 9.91 -14.73 28.47
C LEU A 202 11.11 -14.56 27.52
N PRO A 203 12.23 -13.98 28.00
CA PRO A 203 12.45 -13.44 29.35
C PRO A 203 11.86 -12.03 29.59
N ASP A 204 11.40 -11.37 28.53
CA ASP A 204 11.19 -9.91 28.47
C ASP A 204 10.19 -9.34 29.48
N TRP A 205 9.10 -10.06 29.81
CA TRP A 205 8.00 -9.47 30.60
C TRP A 205 8.41 -9.08 32.04
N VAL A 206 9.51 -9.64 32.57
CA VAL A 206 10.04 -9.31 33.89
C VAL A 206 10.68 -7.92 33.91
N ASP A 207 11.27 -7.50 32.79
CA ASP A 207 11.91 -6.21 32.64
C ASP A 207 10.98 -5.20 31.95
N TYR A 208 10.22 -5.66 30.95
CA TYR A 208 9.37 -4.85 30.08
C TYR A 208 8.00 -5.52 29.87
N PRO A 209 7.09 -5.49 30.86
CA PRO A 209 5.74 -6.03 30.68
C PRO A 209 4.99 -5.26 29.59
N TRP A 210 4.16 -5.99 28.84
CA TRP A 210 3.26 -5.41 27.83
C TRP A 210 2.20 -4.49 28.46
N ASN A 211 1.73 -3.50 27.71
CA ASN A 211 0.85 -2.44 28.22
C ASN A 211 -0.63 -2.65 27.86
N ILE A 212 -0.93 -3.46 26.85
CA ILE A 212 -2.27 -3.61 26.25
C ILE A 212 -3.33 -4.23 27.19
N PHE A 213 -2.93 -4.74 28.34
CA PHE A 213 -3.81 -5.50 29.24
C PHE A 213 -4.96 -4.66 29.80
N ASP A 214 -4.82 -3.33 29.90
CA ASP A 214 -5.91 -2.45 30.30
C ASP A 214 -7.08 -2.55 29.32
N TYR A 215 -6.79 -2.53 28.02
CA TYR A 215 -7.81 -2.61 26.98
C TYR A 215 -8.37 -4.02 26.80
N ALA A 216 -7.54 -5.06 26.96
CA ALA A 216 -8.02 -6.45 26.95
C ALA A 216 -9.07 -6.70 28.03
N VAL A 217 -8.85 -6.17 29.23
CA VAL A 217 -9.78 -6.26 30.37
C VAL A 217 -10.98 -5.33 30.18
N ALA A 218 -10.78 -4.09 29.76
CA ALA A 218 -11.85 -3.12 29.57
C ALA A 218 -12.85 -3.57 28.49
N SER A 219 -12.35 -4.14 27.40
CA SER A 219 -13.16 -4.66 26.29
C SER A 219 -13.84 -6.00 26.58
N LYS A 220 -13.49 -6.68 27.68
CA LYS A 220 -13.97 -8.04 28.01
C LYS A 220 -13.77 -9.02 26.85
N SER A 221 -12.62 -8.96 26.19
CA SER A 221 -12.35 -9.76 25.00
C SER A 221 -11.57 -11.03 25.33
N PHE A 222 -11.69 -12.04 24.47
CA PHE A 222 -10.93 -13.28 24.64
C PHE A 222 -9.44 -13.03 24.40
N THR A 223 -8.62 -13.43 25.37
CA THR A 223 -7.17 -13.22 25.37
C THR A 223 -6.45 -14.56 25.46
N PHE A 224 -5.59 -14.82 24.49
CA PHE A 224 -4.75 -16.01 24.42
C PHE A 224 -3.28 -15.64 24.18
N TYR A 225 -2.39 -16.59 24.45
CA TYR A 225 -0.98 -16.54 24.07
C TYR A 225 -0.59 -17.96 23.70
N LEU A 226 -0.68 -18.24 22.40
CA LEU A 226 -0.55 -19.56 21.80
C LEU A 226 0.48 -19.47 20.67
N ASP A 227 1.37 -20.44 20.61
CA ASP A 227 2.34 -20.62 19.53
C ASP A 227 1.63 -21.30 18.34
N PRO A 228 1.35 -20.60 17.23
CA PRO A 228 0.67 -21.20 16.09
C PRO A 228 1.52 -22.23 15.33
N ARG A 229 2.84 -22.30 15.57
CA ARG A 229 3.73 -23.33 15.00
C ARG A 229 3.63 -24.66 15.76
N ASN A 230 3.09 -24.65 16.98
CA ASN A 230 2.77 -25.87 17.71
C ASN A 230 1.37 -26.38 17.27
N PRO A 231 1.26 -27.61 16.75
CA PRO A 231 -0.02 -28.13 16.24
C PRO A 231 -1.16 -28.11 17.26
N ASP A 232 -0.91 -28.49 18.52
CA ASP A 232 -1.95 -28.56 19.55
C ASP A 232 -2.44 -27.15 19.92
N GLU A 233 -1.52 -26.18 19.98
CA GLU A 233 -1.86 -24.78 20.25
C GLU A 233 -2.54 -24.10 19.06
N TYR A 234 -2.20 -24.49 17.83
CA TYR A 234 -2.90 -24.04 16.63
C TYR A 234 -4.33 -24.59 16.54
N GLU A 235 -4.56 -25.86 16.89
CA GLU A 235 -5.92 -26.40 16.98
C GLU A 235 -6.75 -25.64 18.02
N ALA A 236 -6.19 -25.34 19.20
CA ALA A 236 -6.85 -24.50 20.20
C ALA A 236 -7.16 -23.08 19.67
N MET A 237 -6.22 -22.46 18.94
CA MET A 237 -6.43 -21.16 18.32
C MET A 237 -7.57 -21.18 17.29
N LYS A 238 -7.61 -22.21 16.42
CA LYS A 238 -8.72 -22.39 15.48
C LYS A 238 -10.05 -22.57 16.21
N HIS A 239 -10.06 -23.37 17.26
CA HIS A 239 -11.25 -23.60 18.07
C HIS A 239 -11.75 -22.30 18.71
N ILE A 240 -10.85 -21.47 19.27
CA ILE A 240 -11.18 -20.15 19.82
C ILE A 240 -11.86 -19.26 18.76
N ILE A 241 -11.29 -19.20 17.55
CA ILE A 241 -11.81 -18.34 16.47
C ILE A 241 -13.18 -18.86 15.97
N GLN A 242 -13.32 -20.17 15.80
CA GLN A 242 -14.53 -20.77 15.25
C GLN A 242 -15.68 -20.79 16.25
N GLU A 243 -15.44 -21.21 17.49
CA GLU A 243 -16.47 -21.27 18.54
C GLU A 243 -16.89 -19.86 18.99
N GLY A 244 -15.95 -18.90 18.94
CA GLY A 244 -16.27 -17.49 19.16
C GLY A 244 -17.16 -16.90 18.07
N GLY A 245 -17.23 -17.50 16.88
CA GLY A 245 -18.01 -16.96 15.77
C GLY A 245 -17.47 -15.63 15.24
N TYR A 246 -16.14 -15.45 15.28
CA TYR A 246 -15.49 -14.23 14.80
C TYR A 246 -15.57 -14.13 13.26
N PRO A 247 -16.24 -13.10 12.70
CA PRO A 247 -16.40 -12.98 11.25
C PRO A 247 -15.11 -12.54 10.56
N PRO A 248 -14.99 -12.75 9.22
CA PRO A 248 -13.93 -12.14 8.43
C PRO A 248 -13.81 -10.63 8.68
N GLY A 249 -12.57 -10.15 8.80
CA GLY A 249 -12.26 -8.77 9.19
C GLY A 249 -12.12 -8.55 10.70
N THR A 250 -12.30 -9.57 11.54
CA THR A 250 -11.98 -9.49 12.98
C THR A 250 -10.49 -9.20 13.18
N ALA A 251 -10.18 -8.30 14.13
CA ALA A 251 -8.80 -8.01 14.53
C ALA A 251 -8.36 -8.88 15.72
N VAL A 252 -7.16 -9.45 15.64
CA VAL A 252 -6.40 -9.89 16.81
C VAL A 252 -5.39 -8.81 17.20
N LEU A 253 -5.45 -8.33 18.44
CA LEU A 253 -4.56 -7.31 18.99
C LEU A 253 -3.42 -7.94 19.80
N GLY A 254 -2.33 -7.20 20.02
CA GLY A 254 -1.20 -7.63 20.85
C GLY A 254 0.00 -8.10 20.03
N TYR A 255 0.72 -9.13 20.51
CA TYR A 255 1.82 -9.75 19.79
C TYR A 255 1.90 -11.28 20.00
N ALA A 256 2.24 -12.03 18.97
CA ALA A 256 2.38 -13.50 19.03
C ALA A 256 3.78 -13.95 19.50
N PRO A 257 3.91 -15.18 20.03
CA PRO A 257 5.24 -15.74 20.38
C PRO A 257 6.24 -15.76 19.22
N ASN A 258 5.74 -15.84 17.99
CA ASN A 258 6.55 -15.96 16.77
C ASN A 258 6.41 -14.77 15.82
N ALA A 259 6.18 -13.57 16.36
CA ALA A 259 6.09 -12.33 15.58
C ALA A 259 4.96 -12.37 14.52
N ASP A 260 5.25 -11.93 13.30
CA ASP A 260 4.28 -11.72 12.23
C ASP A 260 3.75 -13.02 11.63
N ASP A 261 4.37 -14.16 11.98
CA ASP A 261 3.89 -15.49 11.59
C ASP A 261 2.42 -15.70 11.91
N LEU A 262 1.87 -15.03 12.93
CA LEU A 262 0.46 -15.12 13.29
C LEU A 262 -0.45 -14.94 12.07
N ASN A 263 -0.11 -14.03 11.16
CA ASN A 263 -0.86 -13.78 9.93
C ASN A 263 -1.01 -15.04 9.07
N ALA A 264 0.03 -15.86 8.94
CA ALA A 264 -0.03 -17.10 8.15
C ALA A 264 -1.03 -18.12 8.72
N TYR A 265 -1.43 -17.99 9.99
CA TYR A 265 -2.32 -18.93 10.69
C TYR A 265 -3.72 -18.36 10.97
N THR A 266 -3.85 -17.05 11.18
CA THR A 266 -5.15 -16.40 11.44
C THR A 266 -5.81 -15.86 10.17
N ASN A 267 -5.04 -15.43 9.17
CA ASN A 267 -5.61 -14.92 7.91
C ASN A 267 -6.43 -15.98 7.14
N PRO A 268 -6.04 -17.27 7.09
CA PRO A 268 -6.89 -18.31 6.49
C PRO A 268 -8.26 -18.46 7.17
N LEU A 269 -8.38 -18.00 8.42
CA LEU A 269 -9.61 -18.01 9.22
C LEU A 269 -10.38 -16.66 9.13
N GLY A 270 -9.90 -15.71 8.32
CA GLY A 270 -10.50 -14.38 8.18
C GLY A 270 -10.15 -13.39 9.29
N VAL A 271 -9.13 -13.67 10.10
CA VAL A 271 -8.72 -12.80 11.22
C VAL A 271 -7.40 -12.09 10.88
N GLY A 272 -7.43 -10.75 10.88
CA GLY A 272 -6.29 -9.88 10.61
C GLY A 272 -5.63 -9.38 11.89
N TYR A 273 -4.39 -8.91 11.78
CA TYR A 273 -3.55 -8.56 12.92
C TYR A 273 -3.47 -7.04 13.12
N VAL A 274 -3.54 -6.57 14.36
CA VAL A 274 -3.27 -5.19 14.76
C VAL A 274 -2.22 -5.24 15.86
N VAL A 275 -0.96 -4.98 15.52
CA VAL A 275 0.14 -5.11 16.48
C VAL A 275 0.01 -4.02 17.53
N SER A 276 -0.03 -4.40 18.81
CA SER A 276 -0.37 -3.46 19.87
C SER A 276 0.08 -3.87 21.27
N ASP A 277 1.05 -4.78 21.43
CA ASP A 277 1.48 -5.29 22.73
C ASP A 277 1.99 -4.19 23.69
N PHE A 278 2.71 -3.20 23.15
CA PHE A 278 3.22 -2.06 23.93
C PHE A 278 2.32 -0.82 23.88
N PHE A 279 1.18 -0.88 23.17
CA PHE A 279 0.22 0.21 23.12
C PHE A 279 -0.36 0.47 24.52
N SER A 280 -0.08 1.66 25.08
CA SER A 280 -0.48 2.00 26.45
C SER A 280 -1.81 2.76 26.47
N ASN A 281 -2.58 2.56 27.55
CA ASN A 281 -3.83 3.27 27.84
C ASN A 281 -4.91 3.06 26.77
N GLY A 282 -4.98 1.90 26.13
CA GLY A 282 -5.94 1.60 25.07
C GLY A 282 -7.40 1.74 25.52
N SER A 283 -7.69 1.43 26.79
CA SER A 283 -9.01 1.65 27.40
C SER A 283 -9.42 3.14 27.42
N VAL A 284 -8.46 4.06 27.57
CA VAL A 284 -8.73 5.50 27.51
C VAL A 284 -8.82 5.99 26.06
N TRP A 285 -7.89 5.59 25.19
CA TRP A 285 -7.88 6.01 23.79
C TRP A 285 -9.15 5.55 23.04
N SER A 286 -9.66 4.36 23.36
CA SER A 286 -10.91 3.85 22.82
C SER A 286 -12.14 4.69 23.22
N SER A 287 -12.06 5.59 24.20
CA SER A 287 -13.19 6.43 24.62
C SER A 287 -13.41 7.70 23.79
N PHE A 288 -12.44 8.07 22.95
CA PHE A 288 -12.55 9.25 22.10
C PHE A 288 -13.48 9.00 20.92
N GLU A 289 -14.07 10.03 20.33
CA GLU A 289 -14.97 9.86 19.20
C GLU A 289 -14.24 9.31 17.96
N ASN A 290 -14.97 8.55 17.14
CA ASN A 290 -14.50 8.15 15.82
C ASN A 290 -14.33 9.39 14.94
N LYS A 291 -13.26 9.43 14.14
CA LYS A 291 -12.98 10.56 13.24
C LYS A 291 -12.74 10.13 11.81
N THR A 292 -12.80 11.10 10.92
CA THR A 292 -12.41 10.99 9.51
C THR A 292 -11.38 12.05 9.17
N TYR A 293 -10.46 11.74 8.27
CA TYR A 293 -9.34 12.58 7.90
C TYR A 293 -9.23 12.69 6.38
N THR A 294 -8.53 13.73 5.93
CA THR A 294 -8.30 13.98 4.50
C THR A 294 -6.87 14.41 4.28
N GLN A 295 -6.25 13.94 3.21
CA GLN A 295 -4.97 14.44 2.71
C GLN A 295 -5.18 15.05 1.31
N PRO A 296 -4.30 15.97 0.89
CA PRO A 296 -4.28 16.41 -0.49
C PRO A 296 -3.81 15.27 -1.40
N ALA A 297 -4.42 15.16 -2.58
CA ALA A 297 -3.96 14.25 -3.62
C ALA A 297 -2.48 14.49 -3.97
N GLY A 298 -1.84 13.47 -4.53
CA GLY A 298 -0.47 13.55 -5.04
C GLY A 298 -0.31 14.68 -6.06
N ALA A 299 0.80 15.41 -5.96
CA ALA A 299 1.18 16.44 -6.89
C ALA A 299 2.31 15.91 -7.78
N ALA A 300 2.00 15.72 -9.07
CA ALA A 300 2.97 15.30 -10.05
C ALA A 300 4.05 16.38 -10.28
N VAL A 301 5.25 15.94 -10.66
CA VAL A 301 6.31 16.81 -11.17
C VAL A 301 6.67 16.40 -12.59
N GLU A 302 7.11 17.36 -13.40
CA GLU A 302 7.62 17.06 -14.74
C GLU A 302 8.87 16.18 -14.63
N ALA A 303 8.73 14.90 -15.01
CA ALA A 303 9.79 13.92 -14.89
C ALA A 303 10.78 14.03 -16.06
N GLU A 304 12.07 14.18 -15.75
CA GLU A 304 13.13 14.39 -16.74
C GLU A 304 14.00 13.13 -16.89
N PRO A 305 14.39 12.75 -18.12
CA PRO A 305 15.48 11.82 -18.35
C PRO A 305 16.76 12.25 -17.65
N GLY A 306 17.58 11.28 -17.24
CA GLY A 306 18.85 11.50 -16.56
C GLY A 306 18.71 11.82 -15.06
N LYS A 307 17.49 11.82 -14.50
CA LYS A 307 17.23 11.98 -13.07
C LYS A 307 16.70 10.70 -12.42
N VAL A 308 16.91 10.61 -11.11
CA VAL A 308 16.39 9.56 -10.24
C VAL A 308 15.38 10.17 -9.27
N TYR A 309 14.12 9.78 -9.39
CA TYR A 309 13.01 10.17 -8.55
C TYR A 309 12.89 9.18 -7.39
N VAL A 310 12.99 9.66 -6.16
CA VAL A 310 13.07 8.83 -4.97
C VAL A 310 11.91 9.10 -4.03
N SER A 311 11.19 8.04 -3.61
CA SER A 311 10.31 8.11 -2.44
C SER A 311 10.89 7.28 -1.30
N ILE A 312 10.65 7.76 -0.09
CA ILE A 312 11.13 7.15 1.14
C ILE A 312 9.92 6.98 2.05
N THR A 313 9.62 5.75 2.44
CA THR A 313 8.47 5.44 3.30
C THR A 313 8.94 4.76 4.57
N ALA A 314 8.83 5.42 5.71
CA ALA A 314 9.19 4.83 7.00
C ALA A 314 8.15 3.77 7.43
N SER A 315 8.63 2.61 7.87
CA SER A 315 7.82 1.43 8.21
C SER A 315 7.20 1.46 9.62
N ASP A 316 6.69 0.29 10.03
CA ASP A 316 6.17 -0.04 11.37
C ASP A 316 4.88 0.70 11.75
N GLY A 317 4.22 1.37 10.80
CA GLY A 317 2.98 2.09 11.03
C GLY A 317 1.75 1.22 11.29
N ASP A 318 1.75 -0.05 10.86
CA ASP A 318 0.71 -1.03 11.22
C ASP A 318 0.66 -1.30 12.73
N ASN A 319 1.73 -0.94 13.44
CA ASN A 319 1.89 -1.15 14.86
C ASN A 319 1.47 0.09 15.67
N LEU A 320 0.46 -0.07 16.53
CA LEU A 320 -0.14 1.02 17.29
C LEU A 320 0.83 1.68 18.29
N GLN A 321 1.79 0.94 18.85
CA GLN A 321 2.78 1.57 19.73
C GLN A 321 3.74 2.47 18.97
N TYR A 322 4.06 2.18 17.70
CA TYR A 322 4.92 3.06 16.89
C TYR A 322 4.20 4.37 16.56
N ALA A 323 2.89 4.34 16.34
CA ALA A 323 2.10 5.56 16.22
C ALA A 323 2.21 6.45 17.47
N GLN A 324 2.27 5.86 18.67
CA GLN A 324 2.57 6.63 19.89
C GLN A 324 4.03 7.10 19.94
N GLN A 325 4.99 6.34 19.43
CA GLN A 325 6.39 6.76 19.39
C GLN A 325 6.66 7.90 18.41
N LEU A 326 5.85 8.07 17.36
CA LEU A 326 5.98 9.15 16.37
C LEU A 326 6.02 10.56 16.98
N MET A 327 5.48 10.77 18.19
CA MET A 327 5.64 12.02 18.94
C MET A 327 7.11 12.43 19.09
N ASP A 328 8.00 11.49 19.43
CA ASP A 328 9.43 11.77 19.61
C ASP A 328 10.08 12.18 18.27
N TYR A 329 9.70 11.48 17.19
CA TYR A 329 10.17 11.79 15.84
C TYR A 329 9.65 13.14 15.33
N PHE A 330 8.40 13.47 15.62
CA PHE A 330 7.77 14.69 15.11
C PHE A 330 8.25 15.96 15.83
N GLN A 331 8.98 15.81 16.94
CA GLN A 331 9.66 16.92 17.60
C GLN A 331 11.04 17.24 17.01
N ASP A 332 11.54 16.41 16.08
CA ASP A 332 12.81 16.64 15.40
C ASP A 332 12.73 17.93 14.53
N PRO A 333 13.65 18.90 14.71
CA PRO A 333 13.67 20.12 13.90
C PRO A 333 13.92 19.89 12.41
N ALA A 334 14.49 18.75 12.01
CA ALA A 334 14.65 18.34 10.62
C ALA A 334 13.36 17.76 10.01
N LYS A 335 12.29 17.58 10.78
CA LYS A 335 10.99 17.12 10.28
C LYS A 335 10.54 18.00 9.11
N GLY A 336 10.34 17.36 7.96
CA GLY A 336 9.83 17.99 6.76
C GLY A 336 10.89 18.67 5.88
N ASP A 337 12.18 18.62 6.23
CA ASP A 337 13.25 19.08 5.33
C ASP A 337 13.36 18.20 4.07
N VAL A 338 13.00 16.92 4.21
CA VAL A 338 12.94 15.93 3.12
C VAL A 338 11.50 15.41 2.99
N PRO A 339 10.95 15.32 1.77
CA PRO A 339 9.64 14.71 1.55
C PRO A 339 9.67 13.20 1.79
N VAL A 340 8.76 12.69 2.63
CA VAL A 340 8.68 11.28 3.02
C VAL A 340 7.25 10.80 3.20
N GLY A 341 7.05 9.49 3.13
CA GLY A 341 5.90 8.81 3.71
C GLY A 341 6.21 8.31 5.12
N ILE A 342 5.25 8.41 6.03
CA ILE A 342 5.30 7.76 7.34
C ILE A 342 4.09 6.83 7.42
N THR A 343 4.33 5.53 7.63
CA THR A 343 3.22 4.59 7.76
C THR A 343 2.45 4.81 9.05
N ILE A 344 1.13 4.61 9.00
CA ILE A 344 0.21 4.65 10.15
C ILE A 344 -0.81 3.50 10.06
N ALA A 345 -1.47 3.20 11.17
CA ALA A 345 -2.55 2.22 11.24
C ALA A 345 -3.90 2.94 11.11
N PRO A 346 -4.65 2.76 10.00
CA PRO A 346 -5.95 3.41 9.81
C PRO A 346 -6.95 3.15 10.95
N VAL A 347 -6.85 2.00 11.64
CA VAL A 347 -7.69 1.66 12.80
C VAL A 347 -7.63 2.66 13.96
N LEU A 348 -6.59 3.50 14.02
CA LEU A 348 -6.48 4.57 15.01
C LEU A 348 -7.61 5.60 14.90
N ARG A 349 -8.32 5.70 13.76
CA ARG A 349 -9.51 6.58 13.68
C ARG A 349 -10.61 6.19 14.67
N GLU A 350 -10.62 4.93 15.13
CA GLU A 350 -11.49 4.46 16.22
C GLU A 350 -10.73 4.18 17.52
N LEU A 351 -9.52 3.61 17.44
CA LEU A 351 -8.77 3.18 18.63
C LEU A 351 -7.94 4.27 19.32
N GLY A 352 -7.70 5.40 18.65
CA GLY A 352 -6.83 6.46 19.17
C GLY A 352 -6.88 7.71 18.32
N SER A 353 -8.07 8.26 18.08
CA SER A 353 -8.23 9.44 17.21
C SER A 353 -7.41 10.68 17.64
N PRO A 354 -7.12 10.94 18.93
CA PRO A 354 -6.18 12.02 19.29
C PRO A 354 -4.76 11.84 18.75
N ILE A 355 -4.31 10.59 18.58
CA ILE A 355 -2.99 10.29 17.98
C ILE A 355 -3.01 10.71 16.52
N LEU A 356 -4.07 10.37 15.77
CA LEU A 356 -4.22 10.83 14.39
C LEU A 356 -4.39 12.35 14.32
N ASP A 357 -5.19 12.97 15.20
CA ASP A 357 -5.35 14.42 15.23
C ASP A 357 -3.99 15.14 15.26
N TYR A 358 -3.09 14.68 16.14
CA TYR A 358 -1.72 15.18 16.21
C TYR A 358 -0.95 14.95 14.91
N LEU A 359 -0.93 13.72 14.38
CA LEU A 359 -0.17 13.40 13.16
C LEU A 359 -0.65 14.20 11.93
N TYR A 360 -1.97 14.34 11.74
CA TYR A 360 -2.51 15.13 10.62
C TYR A 360 -2.27 16.64 10.80
N ALA A 361 -2.25 17.15 12.03
CA ALA A 361 -1.90 18.54 12.31
C ALA A 361 -0.41 18.82 12.07
N GLU A 362 0.47 17.88 12.44
CA GLU A 362 1.91 18.10 12.50
C GLU A 362 2.69 17.63 11.26
N LYS A 363 2.11 16.78 10.40
CA LYS A 363 2.81 16.26 9.20
C LYS A 363 3.30 17.35 8.23
N GLY A 364 2.67 18.53 8.24
CA GLY A 364 2.99 19.60 7.29
C GLY A 364 2.79 19.17 5.82
N ASN A 365 3.54 19.81 4.91
CA ASN A 365 3.40 19.61 3.46
C ASN A 365 4.27 18.48 2.90
N ASN A 366 5.37 18.17 3.59
CA ASN A 366 6.40 17.23 3.12
C ASN A 366 6.25 15.82 3.72
N ILE A 367 5.23 15.57 4.53
CA ILE A 367 4.91 14.22 4.99
C ILE A 367 3.54 13.79 4.47
N GLU A 368 3.52 12.62 3.83
CA GLU A 368 2.32 11.83 3.59
C GLU A 368 2.16 10.81 4.73
N LEU A 369 0.95 10.68 5.26
CA LEU A 369 0.59 9.54 6.10
C LEU A 369 0.13 8.40 5.19
N VAL A 370 0.86 7.30 5.23
CA VAL A 370 0.70 6.12 4.36
C VAL A 370 0.04 5.02 5.17
N ALA A 371 -0.84 4.19 4.61
CA ALA A 371 -1.31 3.03 5.35
C ALA A 371 -0.20 1.97 5.47
N GLY A 372 0.08 1.51 6.69
CA GLY A 372 1.02 0.40 6.95
C GLY A 372 0.55 -0.92 6.32
N PRO A 373 1.45 -1.93 6.24
CA PRO A 373 1.10 -3.24 5.67
C PRO A 373 -0.05 -3.88 6.45
N SER A 374 -1.19 -4.27 5.86
CA SER A 374 -1.59 -4.14 4.45
C SER A 374 -2.89 -3.34 4.32
N GLY A 375 -2.98 -2.18 4.96
CA GLY A 375 -4.18 -1.35 5.02
C GLY A 375 -4.66 -1.14 6.45
N TYR A 376 -5.96 -1.33 6.71
CA TYR A 376 -6.49 -1.15 8.08
C TYR A 376 -6.07 -2.26 9.06
N GLN A 377 -5.73 -3.44 8.54
CA GLN A 377 -5.17 -4.56 9.30
C GLN A 377 -3.91 -5.05 8.62
N PHE A 378 -2.98 -5.56 9.43
CA PHE A 378 -1.86 -6.31 8.91
C PHE A 378 -2.34 -7.70 8.52
N ILE A 379 -2.30 -7.99 7.21
CA ILE A 379 -2.62 -9.30 6.63
C ILE A 379 -1.58 -9.65 5.55
N TYR A 380 -1.49 -10.94 5.25
CA TYR A 380 -0.92 -11.50 4.03
C TYR A 380 -2.07 -11.87 3.07
N PRO A 381 -2.36 -11.03 2.04
CA PRO A 381 -3.48 -11.26 1.13
C PRO A 381 -3.48 -12.66 0.52
N ASP A 382 -2.31 -13.19 0.12
CA ASP A 382 -2.19 -14.54 -0.44
C ASP A 382 -2.52 -15.70 0.53
N HIS A 383 -2.59 -15.43 1.84
CA HIS A 383 -3.00 -16.39 2.87
C HIS A 383 -4.43 -16.11 3.40
N TYR A 384 -5.05 -15.00 3.02
CA TYR A 384 -6.33 -14.61 3.57
C TYR A 384 -7.47 -15.52 3.09
N SER A 385 -8.48 -15.71 3.94
CA SER A 385 -9.67 -16.51 3.63
C SER A 385 -10.30 -16.06 2.31
N SER A 386 -10.30 -16.93 1.30
CA SER A 386 -10.85 -16.59 -0.02
C SER A 386 -12.35 -16.24 0.04
N SER A 387 -13.11 -16.87 0.93
CA SER A 387 -14.52 -16.55 1.18
C SER A 387 -14.73 -15.30 2.04
N GLY A 388 -13.72 -14.90 2.82
CA GLY A 388 -13.79 -13.73 3.70
C GLY A 388 -13.14 -12.47 3.12
N TYR A 389 -12.39 -12.60 2.02
CA TYR A 389 -11.57 -11.52 1.51
C TYR A 389 -12.38 -10.32 1.00
N GLU A 390 -13.50 -10.56 0.31
CA GLU A 390 -14.40 -9.48 -0.15
C GLU A 390 -14.89 -8.61 1.02
N ALA A 391 -15.33 -9.22 2.12
CA ALA A 391 -15.73 -8.48 3.32
C ALA A 391 -14.58 -7.68 3.94
N TRP A 392 -13.36 -8.24 3.92
CA TRP A 392 -12.18 -7.52 4.38
C TRP A 392 -11.82 -6.34 3.46
N LEU A 393 -11.96 -6.52 2.14
CA LEU A 393 -11.70 -5.50 1.13
C LEU A 393 -12.66 -4.31 1.23
N ASP A 394 -13.94 -4.57 1.49
CA ASP A 394 -14.94 -3.52 1.71
C ASP A 394 -14.59 -2.67 2.94
N ASN A 395 -14.26 -3.33 4.06
CA ASN A 395 -13.78 -2.63 5.25
C ASN A 395 -12.51 -1.83 4.90
N ASN A 396 -11.53 -2.45 4.26
CA ASN A 396 -10.27 -1.79 3.93
C ASN A 396 -10.48 -0.52 3.10
N LYS A 397 -11.35 -0.58 2.10
CA LYS A 397 -11.75 0.60 1.30
C LYS A 397 -12.31 1.70 2.19
N GLU A 398 -13.25 1.38 3.09
CA GLU A 398 -13.86 2.34 4.01
C GLU A 398 -12.81 2.99 4.92
N TRP A 399 -11.98 2.19 5.60
CA TRP A 399 -10.97 2.70 6.53
C TRP A 399 -9.92 3.59 5.83
N LEU A 400 -9.47 3.23 4.64
CA LEU A 400 -8.51 4.04 3.86
C LEU A 400 -9.16 5.33 3.35
N THR A 401 -10.42 5.27 2.90
CA THR A 401 -11.17 6.46 2.47
C THR A 401 -11.37 7.42 3.64
N ASP A 402 -11.80 6.89 4.79
CA ASP A 402 -12.12 7.68 5.97
C ASP A 402 -10.87 8.22 6.69
N THR A 403 -9.68 7.70 6.37
CA THR A 403 -8.40 8.27 6.80
C THR A 403 -7.74 9.10 5.69
N GLY A 404 -8.35 9.25 4.51
CA GLY A 404 -7.79 10.06 3.43
C GLY A 404 -6.42 9.56 2.97
N ILE A 405 -6.25 8.24 2.89
CA ILE A 405 -5.01 7.61 2.44
C ILE A 405 -4.96 7.59 0.91
N HIS A 406 -3.81 7.98 0.35
CA HIS A 406 -3.55 7.92 -1.10
C HIS A 406 -2.62 6.77 -1.48
N THR A 407 -1.70 6.38 -0.59
CA THR A 407 -0.82 5.22 -0.79
C THR A 407 -0.86 4.24 0.37
N ALA A 408 -0.77 2.95 0.07
CA ALA A 408 -0.78 1.88 1.06
C ALA A 408 0.37 0.90 0.83
N ASN A 409 1.08 0.54 1.90
CA ASN A 409 2.03 -0.56 1.87
C ASN A 409 1.28 -1.89 1.93
N VAL A 410 1.75 -2.89 1.19
CA VAL A 410 1.17 -4.25 1.20
C VAL A 410 2.28 -5.29 1.11
N TRP A 411 2.20 -6.31 1.96
CA TRP A 411 3.10 -7.46 1.95
C TRP A 411 2.36 -8.71 1.50
N ARG A 412 3.05 -9.63 0.81
CA ARG A 412 2.53 -10.95 0.42
C ARG A 412 1.31 -10.88 -0.51
N MET A 413 1.46 -10.11 -1.58
CA MET A 413 0.44 -9.94 -2.63
C MET A 413 1.09 -10.10 -4.00
N PRO A 414 1.12 -11.32 -4.56
CA PRO A 414 1.67 -11.54 -5.90
C PRO A 414 0.95 -10.70 -6.96
N ILE A 415 1.71 -10.01 -7.81
CA ILE A 415 1.16 -9.19 -8.90
C ILE A 415 0.32 -10.05 -9.85
N ASN A 416 -0.78 -9.51 -10.36
CA ASN A 416 -1.75 -10.19 -11.23
C ASN A 416 -2.39 -11.44 -10.62
N SER A 417 -2.19 -11.72 -9.32
CA SER A 417 -2.98 -12.73 -8.62
C SER A 417 -4.44 -12.30 -8.45
N VAL A 418 -5.31 -13.27 -8.14
CA VAL A 418 -6.72 -12.98 -7.83
C VAL A 418 -6.82 -11.98 -6.67
N TYR A 419 -5.99 -12.13 -5.63
CA TYR A 419 -5.97 -11.22 -4.48
C TYR A 419 -5.54 -9.81 -4.86
N HIS A 420 -4.51 -9.66 -5.71
CA HIS A 420 -4.08 -8.35 -6.20
C HIS A 420 -5.20 -7.65 -6.97
N LYS A 421 -5.79 -8.31 -7.97
CA LYS A 421 -6.88 -7.72 -8.77
C LYS A 421 -8.07 -7.32 -7.91
N GLN A 422 -8.53 -8.21 -7.02
CA GLN A 422 -9.64 -7.91 -6.11
C GLN A 422 -9.33 -6.73 -5.19
N MET A 423 -8.09 -6.61 -4.69
CA MET A 423 -7.68 -5.45 -3.90
C MET A 423 -7.72 -4.16 -4.70
N VAL A 424 -7.16 -4.16 -5.91
CA VAL A 424 -7.16 -2.94 -6.73
C VAL A 424 -8.60 -2.55 -7.13
N ASP A 425 -9.42 -3.53 -7.50
CA ASP A 425 -10.84 -3.32 -7.83
C ASP A 425 -11.63 -2.73 -6.65
N SER A 426 -11.40 -3.23 -5.43
CA SER A 426 -12.12 -2.71 -4.27
C SER A 426 -11.74 -1.26 -3.94
N LEU A 427 -10.48 -0.88 -4.20
CA LEU A 427 -9.96 0.46 -3.94
C LEU A 427 -10.38 1.49 -4.97
N ALA A 428 -10.96 1.09 -6.11
CA ALA A 428 -11.47 2.04 -7.10
C ALA A 428 -12.45 3.05 -6.46
N GLY A 429 -12.16 4.34 -6.61
CA GLY A 429 -12.95 5.43 -6.04
C GLY A 429 -12.79 5.69 -4.54
N SER A 430 -11.85 5.02 -3.86
CA SER A 430 -11.49 5.30 -2.45
C SER A 430 -10.60 6.53 -2.26
N GLY A 431 -9.93 6.98 -3.32
CA GLY A 431 -8.87 7.99 -3.26
C GLY A 431 -7.46 7.39 -3.19
N VAL A 432 -7.33 6.08 -2.93
CA VAL A 432 -6.04 5.38 -3.07
C VAL A 432 -5.65 5.31 -4.54
N THR A 433 -4.46 5.78 -4.86
CA THR A 433 -3.87 5.76 -6.21
C THR A 433 -2.65 4.86 -6.30
N GLY A 434 -2.02 4.52 -5.16
CA GLY A 434 -0.78 3.75 -5.12
C GLY A 434 -0.77 2.61 -4.11
N ILE A 435 -0.21 1.46 -4.53
CA ILE A 435 0.12 0.33 -3.65
C ILE A 435 1.63 0.12 -3.68
N LEU A 436 2.26 0.22 -2.51
CA LEU A 436 3.70 0.04 -2.30
C LEU A 436 3.98 -1.39 -1.82
N ARG A 437 4.40 -2.27 -2.75
CA ARG A 437 4.47 -3.71 -2.53
C ARG A 437 5.83 -4.16 -1.99
N GLY A 438 5.84 -4.89 -0.87
CA GLY A 438 7.05 -5.38 -0.18
C GLY A 438 7.70 -6.66 -0.72
N ASP A 439 7.07 -7.39 -1.64
CA ASP A 439 7.61 -8.66 -2.16
C ASP A 439 8.64 -8.49 -3.32
N ASP A 440 9.20 -7.30 -3.49
CA ASP A 440 10.29 -6.92 -4.42
C ASP A 440 10.31 -7.61 -5.80
N ILE A 441 9.41 -7.19 -6.70
CA ILE A 441 9.50 -7.47 -8.15
C ILE A 441 9.02 -6.24 -8.95
N GLN A 442 9.86 -5.76 -9.87
CA GLN A 442 9.58 -4.83 -10.98
C GLN A 442 8.92 -5.59 -12.15
N PRO A 443 8.08 -5.01 -13.01
CA PRO A 443 7.88 -3.57 -13.28
C PRO A 443 6.72 -2.91 -12.51
N ILE A 444 6.62 -1.59 -12.64
CA ILE A 444 5.43 -0.81 -12.25
C ILE A 444 4.21 -1.38 -12.98
N ASN A 445 3.14 -1.65 -12.24
CA ASN A 445 1.90 -2.15 -12.83
C ASN A 445 0.76 -1.17 -12.59
N ALA A 446 0.13 -0.74 -13.67
CA ALA A 446 -1.16 -0.08 -13.61
C ALA A 446 -2.28 -1.12 -13.72
N TYR A 447 -3.31 -0.96 -12.89
CA TYR A 447 -4.56 -1.70 -13.01
C TYR A 447 -5.70 -0.80 -12.55
N HIS A 448 -6.69 -0.58 -13.42
CA HIS A 448 -7.81 0.34 -13.18
C HIS A 448 -7.42 1.74 -12.64
N GLY A 449 -6.27 2.26 -13.06
CA GLY A 449 -5.76 3.58 -12.64
C GLY A 449 -5.11 3.62 -11.26
N ILE A 450 -4.88 2.46 -10.63
CA ILE A 450 -4.09 2.34 -9.40
C ILE A 450 -2.74 1.73 -9.76
N TYR A 451 -1.68 2.36 -9.26
CA TYR A 451 -0.31 1.98 -9.54
C TYR A 451 0.24 1.10 -8.42
N THR A 452 0.61 -0.13 -8.76
CA THR A 452 1.38 -1.01 -7.88
C THR A 452 2.86 -0.84 -8.20
N ILE A 453 3.63 -0.33 -7.24
CA ILE A 453 5.08 -0.08 -7.36
C ILE A 453 5.83 -0.81 -6.24
N SER A 454 7.14 -1.03 -6.42
CA SER A 454 7.97 -1.61 -5.36
C SER A 454 7.95 -0.72 -4.12
N GLN A 455 7.85 -1.31 -2.92
CA GLN A 455 8.01 -0.62 -1.65
C GLN A 455 9.45 -0.08 -1.48
N GLY A 456 10.42 -0.73 -2.10
CA GLY A 456 11.82 -0.34 -2.04
C GLY A 456 12.66 -1.17 -1.07
N ASN A 457 13.95 -0.87 -1.04
CA ASN A 457 14.90 -1.58 -0.19
C ASN A 457 14.57 -1.39 1.30
N MET A 458 14.51 -2.50 2.05
CA MET A 458 14.41 -2.47 3.52
C MET A 458 15.74 -2.02 4.13
N LEU A 459 15.74 -0.86 4.82
CA LEU A 459 16.97 -0.24 5.36
C LEU A 459 17.00 -0.33 6.88
N MET A 460 18.16 -0.62 7.48
CA MET A 460 18.25 -0.81 8.93
C MET A 460 19.31 0.06 9.59
N ASN A 461 20.31 0.53 8.84
CA ASN A 461 21.49 1.16 9.39
C ASN A 461 21.71 2.57 8.83
N ASP A 462 22.34 3.40 9.65
CA ASP A 462 22.89 4.68 9.22
C ASP A 462 23.82 4.53 8.00
N GLY A 463 23.61 5.36 6.98
CA GLY A 463 24.35 5.33 5.73
C GLY A 463 23.74 4.43 4.64
N ASP A 464 22.72 3.63 4.95
CA ASP A 464 22.11 2.72 3.97
C ASP A 464 21.51 3.47 2.77
N ILE A 465 20.87 4.64 3.00
CA ILE A 465 20.27 5.45 1.93
C ILE A 465 21.37 5.93 0.97
N TYR A 466 22.43 6.54 1.50
CA TYR A 466 23.56 7.02 0.72
C TYR A 466 24.23 5.87 -0.05
N ASN A 467 24.47 4.74 0.63
CA ASN A 467 25.13 3.58 0.05
C ASN A 467 24.31 3.01 -1.11
N ILE A 468 22.98 2.92 -1.00
CA ILE A 468 22.14 2.42 -2.08
C ILE A 468 22.06 3.43 -3.22
N LEU A 469 21.68 4.68 -2.93
CA LEU A 469 21.40 5.66 -3.97
C LEU A 469 22.65 6.02 -4.77
N SER A 470 23.83 6.10 -4.14
CA SER A 470 25.11 6.33 -4.84
C SER A 470 25.40 5.32 -5.95
N HIS A 471 24.80 4.12 -5.90
CA HIS A 471 24.93 3.07 -6.92
C HIS A 471 23.73 2.99 -7.87
N VAL A 472 22.65 3.75 -7.66
CA VAL A 472 21.53 3.82 -8.60
C VAL A 472 21.95 4.62 -9.83
N SER A 473 21.98 3.99 -10.99
CA SER A 473 22.28 4.68 -12.25
C SER A 473 21.09 5.51 -12.71
N ALA A 474 21.36 6.73 -13.15
CA ALA A 474 20.40 7.48 -13.94
C ALA A 474 20.34 6.92 -15.37
N ASP A 475 19.20 7.09 -16.04
CA ASP A 475 19.01 6.69 -17.43
C ASP A 475 18.82 7.94 -18.29
N ALA A 476 19.71 8.16 -19.25
CA ALA A 476 19.65 9.34 -20.13
C ALA A 476 18.44 9.33 -21.09
N SER A 477 17.72 8.20 -21.22
CA SER A 477 16.52 8.10 -22.05
C SER A 477 15.20 8.31 -21.31
N GLN A 478 15.16 8.16 -19.99
CA GLN A 478 13.91 8.12 -19.24
C GLN A 478 14.15 8.45 -17.76
N PRO A 479 13.13 8.98 -17.05
CA PRO A 479 13.22 9.11 -15.60
C PRO A 479 13.34 7.74 -14.94
N VAL A 480 14.15 7.65 -13.88
CA VAL A 480 14.29 6.44 -13.05
C VAL A 480 13.52 6.64 -11.75
N PHE A 481 12.63 5.71 -11.40
CA PHE A 481 11.90 5.73 -10.12
C PHE A 481 12.50 4.70 -9.16
N HIS A 482 12.86 5.12 -7.95
CA HIS A 482 13.47 4.26 -6.94
C HIS A 482 12.86 4.51 -5.56
N ASN A 483 12.30 3.48 -4.94
CA ASN A 483 11.69 3.60 -3.62
C ASN A 483 12.61 3.03 -2.55
N LEU A 484 12.50 3.55 -1.32
CA LEU A 484 13.25 3.11 -0.15
C LEU A 484 12.30 2.94 1.04
N TYR A 485 12.56 1.91 1.86
CA TYR A 485 11.72 1.55 2.99
C TYR A 485 12.54 1.41 4.27
N PRO A 486 12.89 2.53 4.93
CA PRO A 486 13.67 2.48 6.16
C PRO A 486 12.86 1.90 7.31
N ILE A 487 13.46 0.94 8.02
CA ILE A 487 12.82 0.29 9.15
C ILE A 487 12.87 1.22 10.36
N LEU A 488 11.73 1.78 10.78
CA LEU A 488 11.71 2.82 11.81
C LEU A 488 12.28 2.31 13.14
N ALA A 489 12.03 1.04 13.46
CA ALA A 489 12.58 0.34 14.62
C ALA A 489 14.11 0.23 14.65
N TYR A 490 14.79 0.38 13.51
CA TYR A 490 16.25 0.22 13.39
C TYR A 490 16.89 1.48 12.79
N TYR A 491 16.58 1.80 11.53
CA TYR A 491 17.09 2.99 10.85
C TYR A 491 16.63 4.28 11.52
N GLY A 492 15.44 4.28 12.15
CA GLY A 492 14.90 5.46 12.82
C GLY A 492 15.53 5.76 14.18
N VAL A 493 16.38 4.90 14.73
CA VAL A 493 16.93 5.07 16.09
C VAL A 493 18.45 5.07 16.14
N ASP A 494 19.01 5.65 17.20
CA ASP A 494 20.43 5.56 17.55
C ASP A 494 20.73 4.31 18.40
N ALA A 495 21.99 4.16 18.81
CA ALA A 495 22.43 3.04 19.66
C ALA A 495 21.80 3.03 21.07
N ASN A 496 21.17 4.12 21.50
CA ASN A 496 20.47 4.25 22.77
C ASN A 496 18.94 4.12 22.61
N GLY A 497 18.43 3.95 21.39
CA GLY A 497 16.99 3.94 21.13
C GLY A 497 16.35 5.33 21.11
N GLU A 498 17.13 6.38 20.87
CA GLU A 498 16.61 7.73 20.64
C GLU A 498 16.23 7.92 19.17
N ALA A 499 15.14 8.65 18.94
CA ALA A 499 14.61 8.93 17.61
C ALA A 499 15.56 9.87 16.85
N VAL A 500 16.02 9.44 15.67
CA VAL A 500 17.00 10.17 14.83
C VAL A 500 16.66 10.11 13.34
N PHE A 501 15.45 9.66 12.99
CA PHE A 501 15.08 9.41 11.60
C PHE A 501 15.23 10.64 10.70
N PHE A 502 14.67 11.79 11.09
CA PHE A 502 14.65 12.97 10.21
C PHE A 502 16.02 13.62 10.11
N GLU A 503 16.76 13.77 11.21
CA GLU A 503 18.14 14.28 11.17
C GLU A 503 19.05 13.38 10.31
N ARG A 504 19.01 12.07 10.50
CA ARG A 504 19.83 11.10 9.73
C ARG A 504 19.49 11.15 8.26
N LEU A 505 18.20 11.14 7.94
CA LEU A 505 17.70 11.25 6.56
C LEU A 505 18.23 12.53 5.89
N LYS A 506 18.12 13.66 6.58
CA LYS A 506 18.60 14.95 6.08
C LYS A 506 20.11 14.92 5.80
N GLU A 507 20.90 14.40 6.73
CA GLU A 507 22.35 14.30 6.58
C GLU A 507 22.77 13.44 5.38
N GLU A 508 22.15 12.28 5.20
CA GLU A 508 22.44 11.40 4.07
C GLU A 508 22.05 12.03 2.73
N ILE A 509 20.92 12.74 2.68
CA ILE A 509 20.45 13.40 1.46
C ILE A 509 21.28 14.63 1.11
N ASP A 510 21.65 15.45 2.09
CA ASP A 510 22.56 16.58 1.88
C ASP A 510 23.89 16.09 1.28
N ARG A 511 24.41 14.97 1.80
CA ARG A 511 25.61 14.33 1.28
C ARG A 511 25.42 13.80 -0.14
N LEU A 512 24.30 13.15 -0.45
CA LEU A 512 23.98 12.71 -1.81
C LEU A 512 23.89 13.88 -2.79
N GLN A 513 23.24 14.98 -2.40
CA GLN A 513 23.12 16.17 -3.24
C GLN A 513 24.46 16.87 -3.45
N GLN A 514 25.35 16.83 -2.45
CA GLN A 514 26.72 17.33 -2.56
C GLN A 514 27.56 16.51 -3.55
N ASP A 515 27.51 15.18 -3.44
CA ASP A 515 28.32 14.27 -4.25
C ASP A 515 27.77 14.09 -5.67
N PHE A 516 26.45 14.21 -5.85
CA PHE A 516 25.74 14.01 -7.11
C PHE A 516 24.75 15.17 -7.41
N PRO A 517 25.25 16.41 -7.63
CA PRO A 517 24.39 17.58 -7.76
C PRO A 517 23.41 17.45 -8.93
N GLY A 518 22.12 17.63 -8.64
CA GLY A 518 21.03 17.61 -9.63
C GLY A 518 20.57 16.22 -10.08
N LYS A 519 21.15 15.13 -9.56
CA LYS A 519 20.79 13.76 -9.95
C LYS A 519 19.48 13.27 -9.33
N TYR A 520 19.23 13.57 -8.04
CA TYR A 520 18.10 13.02 -7.30
C TYR A 520 17.00 14.06 -7.09
N VAL A 521 15.74 13.62 -7.21
CA VAL A 521 14.55 14.38 -6.84
C VAL A 521 13.78 13.56 -5.81
N PHE A 522 13.66 14.06 -4.58
CA PHE A 522 12.93 13.39 -3.52
C PHE A 522 11.46 13.83 -3.54
N LEU A 523 10.54 12.87 -3.46
CA LEU A 523 9.10 13.08 -3.53
C LEU A 523 8.39 12.25 -2.45
N LYS A 524 7.20 12.69 -2.02
CA LYS A 524 6.33 11.84 -1.20
C LYS A 524 5.84 10.65 -2.05
N PRO A 525 5.47 9.51 -1.43
CA PRO A 525 4.97 8.37 -2.18
C PRO A 525 3.80 8.69 -3.13
N GLN A 526 2.80 9.46 -2.69
CA GLN A 526 1.68 9.91 -3.53
C GLN A 526 2.12 10.79 -4.71
N ASP A 527 3.20 11.57 -4.54
CA ASP A 527 3.71 12.45 -5.58
C ASP A 527 4.51 11.64 -6.61
N ILE A 528 5.21 10.58 -6.19
CA ILE A 528 5.80 9.59 -7.12
C ILE A 528 4.70 8.94 -7.96
N VAL A 529 3.63 8.48 -7.33
CA VAL A 529 2.52 7.83 -8.05
C VAL A 529 1.87 8.80 -9.03
N ALA A 530 1.61 10.04 -8.61
CA ALA A 530 1.08 11.08 -9.49
C ALA A 530 2.04 11.42 -10.65
N THR A 531 3.35 11.42 -10.39
CA THR A 531 4.37 11.65 -11.42
C THR A 531 4.43 10.51 -12.45
N ILE A 532 4.28 9.26 -11.99
CA ILE A 532 4.20 8.08 -12.87
C ILE A 532 2.91 8.11 -13.70
N ASP A 533 1.78 8.49 -13.10
CA ASP A 533 0.51 8.65 -13.81
C ASP A 533 0.63 9.72 -14.90
N GLN A 534 1.23 10.87 -14.59
CA GLN A 534 1.44 11.97 -15.54
C GLN A 534 2.24 11.57 -16.79
N LEU A 535 3.18 10.62 -16.66
CA LEU A 535 3.92 10.10 -17.83
C LEU A 535 3.02 9.39 -18.86
N ASN A 536 1.84 8.95 -18.44
CA ASN A 536 0.88 8.20 -19.26
C ASN A 536 -0.34 9.03 -19.67
N THR A 537 -0.35 10.32 -19.36
CA THR A 537 -1.39 11.28 -19.75
C THR A 537 -0.88 12.22 -20.82
N ASP A 538 -1.78 12.74 -21.67
CA ASP A 538 -1.45 13.68 -22.75
C ASP A 538 -0.33 13.20 -23.68
N ILE A 539 -0.24 11.88 -23.94
CA ILE A 539 0.85 11.32 -24.73
C ILE A 539 0.65 11.62 -26.23
N GLN A 540 1.75 11.85 -26.94
CA GLN A 540 1.73 12.05 -28.40
C GLN A 540 1.80 10.71 -29.15
N GLY A 541 2.32 9.68 -28.50
CA GLY A 541 2.35 8.33 -29.03
C GLY A 541 3.07 7.42 -28.07
N VAL A 542 3.12 6.14 -28.39
CA VAL A 542 3.88 5.17 -27.61
C VAL A 542 4.38 4.04 -28.49
N SER A 543 5.51 3.46 -28.10
CA SER A 543 6.09 2.30 -28.77
C SER A 543 6.80 1.41 -27.75
N PHE A 544 6.35 0.17 -27.62
CA PHE A 544 6.96 -0.79 -26.70
C PHE A 544 6.84 -2.24 -27.19
N ALA A 545 7.79 -3.06 -26.76
CA ALA A 545 7.68 -4.51 -26.84
C ALA A 545 6.73 -5.00 -25.74
N ALA A 546 5.83 -5.92 -26.06
CA ALA A 546 4.90 -6.51 -25.10
C ALA A 546 5.59 -7.63 -24.31
N ASN A 547 6.50 -7.25 -23.41
CA ASN A 547 7.47 -8.14 -22.78
C ASN A 547 7.57 -7.98 -21.25
N ASN A 548 6.58 -7.33 -20.65
CA ASN A 548 6.47 -7.04 -19.23
C ASN A 548 7.59 -6.14 -18.68
N SER A 549 8.02 -5.18 -19.51
CA SER A 549 8.85 -4.05 -19.08
C SER A 549 7.97 -2.89 -18.59
N ASP A 550 8.54 -1.95 -17.83
CA ASP A 550 7.82 -0.74 -17.38
C ASP A 550 7.18 0.00 -18.57
N LYS A 551 7.84 0.00 -19.73
CA LYS A 551 7.32 0.62 -20.97
C LYS A 551 6.01 0.01 -21.45
N GLU A 552 5.74 -1.25 -21.14
CA GLU A 552 4.44 -1.88 -21.42
C GLU A 552 3.49 -1.73 -20.24
N THR A 553 3.93 -2.12 -19.03
CA THR A 553 3.04 -2.36 -17.89
C THR A 553 2.45 -1.09 -17.29
N LEU A 554 3.03 0.09 -17.60
CA LEU A 554 2.44 1.40 -17.33
C LEU A 554 1.14 1.65 -18.12
N HIS A 555 0.97 0.99 -19.27
CA HIS A 555 -0.22 1.15 -20.11
C HIS A 555 -1.25 0.04 -19.89
N ILE A 556 -0.97 -0.97 -19.06
CA ILE A 556 -1.96 -2.00 -18.75
C ILE A 556 -3.09 -1.37 -17.95
N TYR A 557 -4.32 -1.61 -18.40
CA TYR A 557 -5.52 -1.23 -17.67
C TYR A 557 -6.12 -2.43 -16.93
N GLU A 558 -6.14 -3.58 -17.60
CA GLU A 558 -6.68 -4.83 -17.09
C GLU A 558 -5.91 -6.01 -17.71
N ASP A 559 -5.53 -6.99 -16.89
CA ASP A 559 -4.89 -8.23 -17.37
C ASP A 559 -5.68 -9.43 -16.84
N GLN A 560 -6.47 -10.07 -17.72
CA GLN A 560 -7.25 -11.26 -17.42
C GLN A 560 -6.45 -12.53 -17.74
N PHE A 561 -5.32 -12.69 -17.04
CA PHE A 561 -4.46 -13.89 -17.08
C PHE A 561 -3.78 -14.12 -18.44
N SER A 562 -3.37 -13.04 -19.10
CA SER A 562 -2.42 -13.15 -20.19
C SER A 562 -1.09 -13.74 -19.71
N ASN A 563 -0.34 -14.33 -20.65
CA ASN A 563 0.94 -15.00 -20.39
C ASN A 563 2.07 -14.32 -21.17
N LEU A 564 3.31 -14.62 -20.76
CA LEU A 564 4.52 -14.17 -21.43
C LEU A 564 5.30 -15.39 -21.92
N ASP A 565 5.69 -15.39 -23.19
CA ASP A 565 6.61 -16.37 -23.76
C ASP A 565 7.59 -15.67 -24.71
N ASN A 566 8.85 -16.07 -24.75
CA ASN A 566 9.84 -15.63 -25.76
C ASN A 566 9.80 -14.13 -26.16
N GLY A 567 9.58 -13.23 -25.20
CA GLY A 567 9.55 -11.77 -25.44
C GLY A 567 8.26 -11.22 -26.06
N HIS A 568 7.13 -11.91 -25.90
CA HIS A 568 5.82 -11.46 -26.35
C HIS A 568 4.73 -11.81 -25.33
N ARG A 569 3.62 -11.06 -25.34
CA ARG A 569 2.43 -11.31 -24.53
C ARG A 569 1.42 -12.09 -25.35
N PHE A 570 0.79 -13.08 -24.74
CA PHE A 570 -0.26 -13.84 -25.39
C PHE A 570 -1.43 -14.18 -24.49
N ALA A 571 -2.57 -14.46 -25.11
CA ALA A 571 -3.77 -14.96 -24.48
C ALA A 571 -4.24 -16.21 -25.23
N ASP A 572 -4.96 -17.07 -24.53
CA ASP A 572 -5.62 -18.27 -25.05
C ASP A 572 -6.94 -18.50 -24.30
N GLY A 573 -7.93 -19.10 -24.96
CA GLY A 573 -9.23 -19.37 -24.37
C GLY A 573 -9.97 -18.08 -23.97
N ASP A 574 -10.43 -18.01 -22.72
CA ASP A 574 -11.17 -16.85 -22.19
C ASP A 574 -10.24 -15.76 -21.63
N THR A 575 -8.91 -15.92 -21.73
CA THR A 575 -7.96 -14.92 -21.23
C THR A 575 -7.87 -13.72 -22.18
N SER A 576 -7.55 -12.55 -21.63
CA SER A 576 -7.40 -11.33 -22.40
C SER A 576 -6.58 -10.30 -21.63
N TRP A 577 -6.20 -9.21 -22.28
CA TRP A 577 -5.66 -8.03 -21.60
C TRP A 577 -6.10 -6.75 -22.32
N VAL A 578 -6.02 -5.63 -21.62
CA VAL A 578 -6.42 -4.31 -22.08
C VAL A 578 -5.30 -3.31 -21.79
N TYR A 579 -4.90 -2.56 -22.81
CA TYR A 579 -4.13 -1.33 -22.61
C TYR A 579 -5.05 -0.11 -22.56
N LYS A 580 -4.66 0.92 -21.81
CA LYS A 580 -5.25 2.27 -21.82
C LYS A 580 -4.20 3.27 -22.30
N PHE A 581 -4.58 4.11 -23.24
CA PHE A 581 -3.79 5.25 -23.69
C PHE A 581 -4.59 6.53 -23.52
N ASP A 582 -3.99 7.54 -22.92
CA ASP A 582 -4.55 8.88 -22.75
C ASP A 582 -3.75 9.84 -23.63
N LEU A 583 -4.27 10.07 -24.84
CA LEU A 583 -3.62 10.87 -25.86
C LEU A 583 -3.85 12.36 -25.60
N ALA A 584 -2.92 13.21 -26.04
CA ALA A 584 -3.09 14.66 -25.95
C ALA A 584 -4.42 15.16 -26.56
N ASP A 585 -5.02 16.15 -25.90
CA ASP A 585 -6.33 16.72 -26.21
C ASP A 585 -6.51 17.17 -27.68
N ASP A 586 -5.41 17.56 -28.35
CA ASP A 586 -5.40 18.05 -29.73
C ASP A 586 -5.28 16.94 -30.80
N ILE A 587 -5.12 15.68 -30.38
CA ILE A 587 -4.98 14.54 -31.31
C ILE A 587 -6.35 14.05 -31.78
N ASP A 588 -6.66 14.28 -33.05
CA ASP A 588 -7.88 13.78 -33.70
C ASP A 588 -7.65 12.53 -34.54
N ARG A 589 -6.38 12.16 -34.79
CA ARG A 589 -6.00 11.06 -35.68
C ARG A 589 -4.76 10.35 -35.17
N ALA A 590 -4.82 9.03 -35.18
CA ALA A 590 -3.69 8.18 -34.78
C ALA A 590 -3.80 6.80 -35.44
N THR A 591 -2.65 6.16 -35.64
CA THR A 591 -2.53 4.82 -36.18
C THR A 591 -2.02 3.85 -35.10
N LEU A 592 -2.74 2.75 -34.89
CA LEU A 592 -2.29 1.61 -34.09
C LEU A 592 -1.60 0.59 -35.00
N SER A 593 -0.33 0.30 -34.72
CA SER A 593 0.45 -0.73 -35.42
C SER A 593 0.82 -1.86 -34.46
N LEU A 594 0.53 -3.08 -34.88
CA LEU A 594 0.70 -4.30 -34.08
C LEU A 594 1.61 -5.27 -34.81
N ASP A 595 2.71 -5.65 -34.18
CA ASP A 595 3.50 -6.82 -34.58
C ASP A 595 2.93 -8.03 -33.83
N ILE A 596 2.10 -8.81 -34.53
CA ILE A 596 1.21 -9.81 -33.92
C ILE A 596 1.13 -11.10 -34.75
N GLY A 597 0.94 -12.23 -34.08
CA GLY A 597 0.63 -13.53 -34.69
C GLY A 597 -0.51 -14.24 -33.95
N GLY A 598 -0.80 -15.48 -34.37
CA GLY A 598 -1.84 -16.31 -33.75
C GLY A 598 -3.27 -15.95 -34.17
N ASP A 599 -4.26 -16.36 -33.40
CA ASP A 599 -5.67 -16.03 -33.62
C ASP A 599 -6.06 -14.89 -32.70
N TYR A 600 -6.36 -13.72 -33.27
CA TYR A 600 -6.51 -12.51 -32.48
C TYR A 600 -7.84 -11.81 -32.71
N GLU A 601 -8.40 -11.33 -31.60
CA GLU A 601 -9.49 -10.38 -31.52
C GLU A 601 -8.99 -9.11 -30.83
N VAL A 602 -8.72 -8.07 -31.63
CA VAL A 602 -8.30 -6.73 -31.15
C VAL A 602 -9.46 -5.75 -31.20
N ASP A 603 -9.93 -5.33 -30.03
CA ASP A 603 -11.07 -4.43 -29.85
C ASP A 603 -10.64 -3.08 -29.31
N ILE A 604 -11.33 -2.02 -29.75
CA ILE A 604 -11.11 -0.65 -29.30
C ILE A 604 -12.38 -0.13 -28.62
N SER A 605 -12.18 0.59 -27.51
CA SER A 605 -13.23 1.29 -26.78
C SER A 605 -12.79 2.71 -26.40
N LYS A 606 -13.76 3.63 -26.28
CA LYS A 606 -13.55 4.99 -25.76
C LYS A 606 -13.80 5.10 -24.24
N ASP A 607 -14.45 4.08 -23.67
CA ASP A 607 -14.98 4.12 -22.31
C ASP A 607 -14.72 2.83 -21.51
N GLY A 608 -13.97 1.89 -22.08
CA GLY A 608 -13.62 0.60 -21.47
C GLY A 608 -14.78 -0.42 -21.44
N THR A 609 -15.96 -0.07 -21.95
CA THR A 609 -17.17 -0.91 -21.84
C THR A 609 -17.84 -1.19 -23.18
N ASN A 610 -17.80 -0.24 -24.13
CA ASN A 610 -18.36 -0.37 -25.47
C ASN A 610 -17.24 -0.64 -26.46
N TRP A 611 -17.15 -1.90 -26.92
CA TRP A 611 -16.06 -2.41 -27.74
C TRP A 611 -16.44 -2.55 -29.21
N SER A 612 -15.45 -2.36 -30.08
CA SER A 612 -15.61 -2.47 -31.54
C SER A 612 -14.31 -2.96 -32.18
N GLY A 613 -14.43 -3.86 -33.16
CA GLY A 613 -13.28 -4.54 -33.75
C GLY A 613 -12.39 -3.61 -34.59
N ALA A 614 -11.08 -3.64 -34.30
CA ALA A 614 -10.05 -3.02 -35.13
C ALA A 614 -9.32 -4.05 -36.01
N ALA A 615 -8.99 -5.23 -35.46
CA ALA A 615 -8.33 -6.28 -36.21
C ALA A 615 -8.81 -7.68 -35.79
N ARG A 616 -8.91 -8.60 -36.76
CA ARG A 616 -9.32 -9.99 -36.55
C ARG A 616 -8.50 -10.94 -37.41
N ALA A 617 -8.13 -12.08 -36.85
CA ALA A 617 -7.51 -13.18 -37.57
C ALA A 617 -7.82 -14.51 -36.91
N ASN A 618 -8.07 -15.54 -37.73
CA ASN A 618 -8.29 -16.91 -37.29
C ASN A 618 -7.46 -17.85 -38.18
N GLY A 619 -7.06 -19.01 -37.64
CA GLY A 619 -6.41 -20.09 -38.39
C GLY A 619 -4.89 -20.10 -38.31
N ASN A 620 -4.33 -19.69 -37.18
CA ASN A 620 -2.92 -19.64 -36.83
C ASN A 620 -2.08 -18.79 -37.79
N ILE A 621 -2.32 -17.48 -37.77
CA ILE A 621 -1.63 -16.55 -38.65
C ILE A 621 -0.17 -16.39 -38.19
N ASN A 622 0.76 -16.53 -39.14
CA ASN A 622 2.16 -16.22 -38.89
C ASN A 622 2.33 -14.76 -38.45
N ARG A 623 3.33 -14.49 -37.60
CA ARG A 623 3.70 -13.13 -37.18
C ARG A 623 3.72 -12.16 -38.37
N THR A 624 2.99 -11.07 -38.22
CA THR A 624 2.78 -10.05 -39.25
C THR A 624 2.60 -8.68 -38.61
N THR A 625 2.55 -7.63 -39.44
CA THR A 625 2.23 -6.28 -39.00
C THR A 625 0.81 -5.92 -39.43
N VAL A 626 0.00 -5.48 -38.48
CA VAL A 626 -1.36 -5.00 -38.71
C VAL A 626 -1.45 -3.54 -38.33
N GLU A 627 -2.06 -2.73 -39.18
CA GLU A 627 -2.31 -1.31 -38.90
C GLU A 627 -3.81 -1.04 -38.82
N SER A 628 -4.22 -0.17 -37.90
CA SER A 628 -5.60 0.24 -37.68
C SER A 628 -5.67 1.75 -37.46
N ASP A 629 -6.48 2.44 -38.27
CA ASP A 629 -6.78 3.87 -38.11
C ASP A 629 -7.72 4.08 -36.91
N LEU A 630 -7.28 4.85 -35.92
CA LEU A 630 -8.04 5.12 -34.70
C LEU A 630 -8.89 6.40 -34.76
N SER A 631 -8.87 7.15 -35.86
CA SER A 631 -9.55 8.45 -35.97
C SER A 631 -11.04 8.38 -35.62
N GLY A 632 -11.73 7.29 -35.98
CA GLY A 632 -13.14 7.07 -35.61
C GLY A 632 -13.38 6.99 -34.09
N TRP A 633 -12.36 6.58 -33.33
CA TRP A 633 -12.40 6.52 -31.87
C TRP A 633 -12.02 7.84 -31.20
N LEU A 634 -11.20 8.66 -31.85
CA LEU A 634 -10.73 9.95 -31.32
C LEU A 634 -11.70 11.11 -31.59
N ILE A 635 -12.47 11.03 -32.69
CA ILE A 635 -13.51 12.01 -33.00
C ILE A 635 -14.65 11.89 -31.98
N ASN A 636 -15.12 13.04 -31.46
CA ASN A 636 -16.13 13.14 -30.39
C ASN A 636 -15.77 12.37 -29.10
N ASN A 637 -14.46 12.23 -28.83
CA ASN A 637 -13.94 11.69 -27.58
C ASN A 637 -13.13 12.80 -26.89
N PRO A 638 -13.75 13.66 -26.07
CA PRO A 638 -13.06 14.82 -25.49
C PRO A 638 -11.97 14.42 -24.49
N SER A 639 -12.06 13.24 -23.87
CA SER A 639 -11.00 12.73 -22.99
C SER A 639 -9.82 12.14 -23.73
N LYS A 640 -9.95 11.86 -25.04
CA LYS A 640 -8.91 11.22 -25.87
C LYS A 640 -8.35 9.88 -25.37
N ILE A 641 -8.93 9.35 -24.30
CA ILE A 641 -8.68 8.01 -23.78
C ILE A 641 -9.20 6.96 -24.77
N ILE A 642 -8.34 5.99 -25.07
CA ILE A 642 -8.69 4.78 -25.81
C ILE A 642 -8.24 3.54 -25.03
N TYR A 643 -9.04 2.48 -25.15
CA TYR A 643 -8.73 1.17 -24.60
C TYR A 643 -8.53 0.19 -25.75
N VAL A 644 -7.50 -0.64 -25.67
CA VAL A 644 -7.17 -1.65 -26.69
C VAL A 644 -7.16 -3.02 -26.03
N LYS A 645 -8.18 -3.84 -26.32
CA LYS A 645 -8.33 -5.20 -25.79
C LYS A 645 -7.81 -6.23 -26.78
N PHE A 646 -7.06 -7.19 -26.28
CA PHE A 646 -6.60 -8.36 -27.02
C PHE A 646 -7.23 -9.61 -26.41
N ALA A 647 -7.90 -10.41 -27.24
CA ALA A 647 -8.51 -11.68 -26.87
C ALA A 647 -8.26 -12.73 -27.94
N ASP A 648 -8.50 -13.99 -27.60
CA ASP A 648 -8.40 -15.13 -28.51
C ASP A 648 -9.51 -15.10 -29.57
N GLY A 649 -9.12 -15.09 -30.84
CA GLY A 649 -10.06 -15.16 -31.97
C GLY A 649 -10.67 -16.54 -32.20
N SER A 650 -10.06 -17.59 -31.62
CA SER A 650 -10.47 -19.00 -31.69
C SER A 650 -10.27 -19.73 -30.35
N PRO A 651 -11.03 -19.41 -29.27
CA PRO A 651 -10.80 -19.85 -27.88
C PRO A 651 -10.67 -21.35 -27.56
N LEU A 652 -10.84 -22.24 -28.55
CA LEU A 652 -10.88 -23.69 -28.37
C LEU A 652 -9.72 -24.42 -29.05
N ASP A 653 -8.83 -23.72 -29.76
CA ASP A 653 -7.74 -24.35 -30.53
C ASP A 653 -6.37 -24.28 -29.86
N GLY A 654 -6.25 -23.54 -28.75
CA GLY A 654 -5.02 -23.38 -27.99
C GLY A 654 -4.07 -22.34 -28.58
N ASN A 655 -4.56 -21.44 -29.44
CA ASN A 655 -3.74 -20.52 -30.22
C ASN A 655 -4.37 -19.12 -30.32
N GLY A 656 -4.27 -18.32 -29.26
CA GLY A 656 -4.74 -16.92 -29.29
C GLY A 656 -3.68 -15.89 -29.76
N PRO A 657 -3.87 -14.59 -29.45
CA PRO A 657 -3.02 -13.51 -29.95
C PRO A 657 -1.61 -13.60 -29.37
N SER A 658 -0.57 -13.49 -30.20
CA SER A 658 0.82 -13.29 -29.78
C SER A 658 1.30 -11.90 -30.16
N LEU A 659 1.24 -10.94 -29.22
CA LEU A 659 1.67 -9.56 -29.44
C LEU A 659 3.15 -9.40 -29.09
N TYR A 660 3.98 -9.03 -30.06
CA TYR A 660 5.42 -8.81 -29.90
C TYR A 660 5.74 -7.34 -29.66
N HIS A 661 5.07 -6.43 -30.38
CA HIS A 661 5.32 -4.99 -30.32
C HIS A 661 4.03 -4.22 -30.63
N LEU A 662 3.81 -3.13 -29.91
CA LEU A 662 2.73 -2.18 -30.15
C LEU A 662 3.32 -0.79 -30.39
N THR A 663 2.85 -0.12 -31.43
CA THR A 663 3.10 1.31 -31.66
C THR A 663 1.77 2.03 -31.84
N LEU A 664 1.57 3.13 -31.13
CA LEU A 664 0.51 4.10 -31.35
C LEU A 664 1.17 5.40 -31.81
N SER A 665 0.88 5.83 -33.04
CA SER A 665 1.45 7.05 -33.63
C SER A 665 0.35 8.07 -33.88
N SER A 666 0.44 9.27 -33.31
CA SER A 666 -0.44 10.38 -33.67
C SER A 666 0.01 11.06 -34.96
N GLU A 667 -0.95 11.61 -35.72
CA GLU A 667 -0.62 12.48 -36.84
C GLU A 667 0.02 13.78 -36.35
N ILE A 668 1.14 14.18 -36.98
CA ILE A 668 1.86 15.41 -36.69
C ILE A 668 2.02 16.27 -37.96
N SER A 669 1.92 17.59 -37.82
CA SER A 669 2.28 18.56 -38.89
C SER A 669 3.77 18.95 -38.85
N GLY A 670 4.55 18.27 -38.02
CA GLY A 670 5.96 18.56 -37.77
C GLY A 670 6.33 18.33 -36.31
N ILE A 671 7.61 18.06 -36.07
CA ILE A 671 8.12 17.75 -34.72
C ILE A 671 9.59 18.14 -34.61
N SER A 672 10.00 18.51 -33.40
CA SER A 672 11.38 18.83 -33.04
C SER A 672 11.75 18.01 -31.80
N LEU A 673 12.70 17.10 -31.94
CA LEU A 673 13.06 16.08 -30.97
C LEU A 673 14.52 16.24 -30.53
N THR A 674 14.75 16.58 -29.27
CA THR A 674 16.08 16.39 -28.63
C THR A 674 16.30 14.89 -28.42
N THR A 675 17.48 14.38 -28.78
CA THR A 675 17.76 12.95 -28.72
C THR A 675 19.00 12.69 -27.84
N PRO A 676 18.89 11.94 -26.73
CA PRO A 676 17.69 11.27 -26.21
C PRO A 676 16.74 12.22 -25.46
N SER A 677 15.44 11.90 -25.42
CA SER A 677 14.47 12.53 -24.52
C SER A 677 13.31 11.57 -24.20
N TYR A 678 12.40 11.95 -23.30
CA TYR A 678 11.18 11.15 -23.13
C TYR A 678 10.30 11.21 -24.39
N LEU A 679 10.21 12.38 -25.03
CA LEU A 679 9.42 12.61 -26.24
C LEU A 679 9.97 11.83 -27.44
N ASP A 680 11.30 11.77 -27.63
CA ASP A 680 11.85 11.08 -28.79
C ASP A 680 11.62 9.55 -28.75
N ASN A 681 11.55 8.95 -27.56
CA ASN A 681 11.22 7.53 -27.38
C ASN A 681 9.86 7.17 -27.98
N GLN A 682 8.89 8.10 -27.96
CA GLN A 682 7.54 7.87 -28.48
C GLN A 682 7.53 7.63 -30.00
N PHE A 683 8.56 8.11 -30.71
CA PHE A 683 8.69 7.97 -32.17
C PHE A 683 9.60 6.81 -32.57
N ILE A 684 10.27 6.13 -31.63
CA ILE A 684 11.23 5.06 -31.91
C ILE A 684 10.50 3.71 -32.02
N VAL A 685 10.61 3.07 -33.18
CA VAL A 685 10.01 1.73 -33.43
C VAL A 685 11.03 0.61 -33.42
N GLN A 686 12.32 0.93 -33.56
CA GLN A 686 13.41 -0.02 -33.37
C GLN A 686 14.64 0.72 -32.86
N ASN A 687 15.26 0.23 -31.78
CA ASN A 687 16.51 0.77 -31.30
C ASN A 687 17.41 -0.35 -30.79
N THR A 688 18.42 -0.68 -31.58
CA THR A 688 19.53 -1.55 -31.17
C THR A 688 20.81 -0.76 -30.90
N GLY A 689 20.73 0.57 -31.00
CA GLY A 689 21.80 1.51 -30.64
C GLY A 689 22.03 1.61 -29.13
N ALA A 690 22.84 2.59 -28.76
CA ALA A 690 23.12 2.97 -27.38
C ALA A 690 22.88 4.47 -27.20
N ILE A 691 22.97 4.92 -25.96
CA ILE A 691 23.11 6.33 -25.63
C ILE A 691 24.52 6.54 -25.11
N ASP A 692 25.18 7.56 -25.64
CA ASP A 692 26.49 7.99 -25.18
C ASP A 692 26.37 9.46 -24.76
N ASN A 693 26.47 9.71 -23.44
CA ASN A 693 26.32 11.02 -22.82
C ASN A 693 25.01 11.74 -23.21
N ASP A 694 25.09 12.63 -24.20
CA ASP A 694 24.04 13.58 -24.60
C ASP A 694 23.41 13.25 -25.95
N HIS A 695 23.68 12.08 -26.52
CA HIS A 695 23.18 11.70 -27.84
C HIS A 695 22.90 10.20 -27.98
N ARG A 696 22.10 9.86 -28.99
CA ARG A 696 21.92 8.46 -29.40
C ARG A 696 22.99 8.05 -30.40
N TYR A 697 23.47 6.83 -30.29
CA TYR A 697 24.57 6.31 -31.09
C TYR A 697 24.26 4.92 -31.64
N ALA A 698 24.60 4.64 -32.90
CA ALA A 698 24.42 3.31 -33.49
C ALA A 698 25.63 2.86 -34.31
N ASP A 699 26.46 1.99 -33.74
CA ASP A 699 27.68 1.43 -34.36
C ASP A 699 27.46 0.02 -34.90
N GLU A 700 28.40 -0.46 -35.71
CA GLU A 700 28.43 -1.83 -36.21
C GLU A 700 27.12 -2.17 -36.96
N ASN A 701 26.38 -3.18 -36.48
CA ASN A 701 25.09 -3.59 -37.05
C ASN A 701 23.89 -2.97 -36.29
N ARG A 702 24.14 -2.02 -35.40
CA ARG A 702 23.09 -1.36 -34.62
C ARG A 702 22.36 -0.32 -35.45
N VAL A 703 21.08 -0.12 -35.15
CA VAL A 703 20.21 0.81 -35.86
C VAL A 703 19.29 1.54 -34.89
N ILE A 704 18.88 2.74 -35.28
CA ILE A 704 17.78 3.47 -34.65
C ILE A 704 16.77 3.80 -35.74
N VAL A 705 15.51 3.42 -35.56
CA VAL A 705 14.43 3.64 -36.51
C VAL A 705 13.34 4.46 -35.86
N TYR A 706 13.08 5.63 -36.44
CA TYR A 706 11.94 6.48 -36.08
C TYR A 706 10.79 6.23 -37.04
N LYS A 707 9.55 6.32 -36.55
CA LYS A 707 8.30 6.35 -37.32
C LYS A 707 7.64 7.70 -37.09
N PHE A 708 7.31 8.40 -38.17
CA PHE A 708 6.54 9.65 -38.15
C PHE A 708 5.26 9.44 -38.95
N ASP A 709 4.13 9.78 -38.36
CA ASP A 709 2.82 9.79 -39.02
C ASP A 709 2.50 11.27 -39.36
N LEU A 710 2.66 11.68 -40.62
CA LEU A 710 2.46 13.08 -41.03
C LEU A 710 1.00 13.30 -41.44
N THR A 711 0.47 14.51 -41.26
CA THR A 711 -0.93 14.77 -41.65
C THR A 711 -1.20 14.45 -43.13
N ASP A 712 -2.38 13.87 -43.41
CA ASP A 712 -2.77 13.34 -44.73
C ASP A 712 -2.60 14.33 -45.91
N ASP A 713 -2.73 15.64 -45.63
CA ASP A 713 -2.66 16.70 -46.61
C ASP A 713 -1.23 17.10 -46.98
N VAL A 714 -0.22 16.57 -46.27
CA VAL A 714 1.19 16.89 -46.49
C VAL A 714 1.68 16.29 -47.81
N THR A 715 2.17 17.16 -48.69
CA THR A 715 2.82 16.77 -49.94
C THR A 715 4.34 16.94 -49.90
N ASP A 716 4.83 17.76 -48.99
CA ASP A 716 6.23 18.11 -48.86
C ASP A 716 6.66 18.04 -47.40
N ALA A 717 7.84 17.49 -47.14
CA ALA A 717 8.41 17.46 -45.80
C ALA A 717 9.93 17.47 -45.87
N THR A 718 10.56 17.95 -44.81
CA THR A 718 12.00 18.07 -44.68
C THR A 718 12.45 17.49 -43.34
N LEU A 719 13.41 16.57 -43.39
CA LEU A 719 14.12 16.06 -42.22
C LEU A 719 15.41 16.85 -42.03
N THR A 720 15.56 17.51 -40.88
CA THR A 720 16.79 18.18 -40.44
C THR A 720 17.37 17.43 -39.26
N MET A 721 18.65 17.10 -39.33
CA MET A 721 19.35 16.24 -38.37
C MET A 721 20.59 16.98 -37.85
N ASP A 722 20.73 17.09 -36.53
CA ASP A 722 21.99 17.43 -35.88
C ASP A 722 22.73 16.13 -35.55
N ILE A 723 23.74 15.84 -36.36
CA ILE A 723 24.36 14.51 -36.45
C ILE A 723 25.89 14.61 -36.58
N ALA A 724 26.60 13.62 -36.03
CA ALA A 724 28.04 13.42 -36.19
C ALA A 724 28.35 11.95 -36.57
N GLY A 725 29.62 11.65 -36.87
CA GLY A 725 30.10 10.29 -37.15
C GLY A 725 29.97 9.85 -38.60
N ASP A 726 30.20 8.56 -38.84
CA ASP A 726 29.97 7.83 -40.10
C ASP A 726 28.53 7.30 -40.08
N TYR A 727 27.72 7.66 -41.07
CA TYR A 727 26.30 7.33 -41.04
C TYR A 727 25.70 7.09 -42.41
N VAL A 728 24.67 6.26 -42.40
CA VAL A 728 23.67 6.18 -43.47
C VAL A 728 22.30 6.41 -42.86
N VAL A 729 21.56 7.34 -43.47
CA VAL A 729 20.17 7.63 -43.16
C VAL A 729 19.31 7.09 -44.30
N ASP A 730 18.60 6.01 -44.02
CA ASP A 730 17.68 5.36 -44.96
C ASP A 730 16.24 5.74 -44.62
N VAL A 731 15.41 5.98 -45.64
CA VAL A 731 14.00 6.35 -45.50
C VAL A 731 13.12 5.32 -46.21
N SER A 732 11.98 5.01 -45.60
CA SER A 732 11.00 4.05 -46.11
C SER A 732 9.56 4.53 -45.87
N SER A 733 8.64 4.20 -46.77
CA SER A 733 7.20 4.43 -46.60
C SER A 733 6.45 3.22 -46.04
N ASP A 734 7.11 2.07 -45.92
CA ASP A 734 6.50 0.80 -45.49
C ASP A 734 7.32 0.04 -44.44
N GLY A 735 8.45 0.61 -44.00
CA GLY A 735 9.37 0.01 -43.02
C GLY A 735 10.19 -1.18 -43.56
N ILE A 736 9.97 -1.59 -44.82
CA ILE A 736 10.57 -2.78 -45.43
C ILE A 736 11.53 -2.37 -46.55
N ASN A 737 11.10 -1.46 -47.42
CA ASN A 737 11.84 -1.01 -48.59
C ASN A 737 12.54 0.32 -48.26
N TRP A 738 13.87 0.26 -48.14
CA TRP A 738 14.71 1.36 -47.64
C TRP A 738 15.50 2.02 -48.78
N ILE A 739 15.49 3.36 -48.82
CA ILE A 739 16.24 4.17 -49.79
C ILE A 739 17.09 5.19 -49.03
N THR A 740 18.38 5.28 -49.34
CA THR A 740 19.29 6.24 -48.69
C THR A 740 18.94 7.68 -49.03
N ALA A 741 18.65 8.49 -48.01
CA ALA A 741 18.37 9.91 -48.11
C ALA A 741 19.60 10.78 -47.83
N ALA A 742 20.46 10.34 -46.90
CA ALA A 742 21.73 10.98 -46.61
C ALA A 742 22.78 9.93 -46.21
N ASN A 743 24.04 10.20 -46.50
CA ASN A 743 25.15 9.43 -45.98
C ASN A 743 26.37 10.32 -45.81
N ALA A 744 27.28 9.89 -44.96
CA ALA A 744 28.59 10.48 -44.86
C ALA A 744 29.58 9.44 -44.31
N ASN A 745 30.80 9.44 -44.84
CA ASN A 745 31.81 8.43 -44.51
C ASN A 745 32.90 9.01 -43.60
N GLY A 746 33.31 8.22 -42.61
CA GLY A 746 34.34 8.55 -41.61
C GLY A 746 33.82 9.40 -40.45
N ASN A 747 34.64 9.54 -39.41
CA ASN A 747 34.28 10.21 -38.15
C ASN A 747 34.13 11.75 -38.32
N LEU A 748 32.97 12.18 -38.81
CA LEU A 748 32.67 13.58 -39.03
C LEU A 748 32.35 14.32 -37.73
N SER A 749 32.79 15.57 -37.67
CA SER A 749 32.36 16.49 -36.61
C SER A 749 30.85 16.77 -36.71
N ARG A 750 30.23 17.03 -35.55
CA ARG A 750 28.82 17.41 -35.42
C ARG A 750 28.44 18.54 -36.39
N THR A 751 27.39 18.31 -37.16
CA THR A 751 26.90 19.23 -38.19
C THR A 751 25.39 19.07 -38.36
N THR A 752 24.75 20.07 -38.96
CA THR A 752 23.36 19.98 -39.40
C THR A 752 23.29 19.45 -40.83
N VAL A 753 22.42 18.47 -41.07
CA VAL A 753 22.16 17.83 -42.37
C VAL A 753 20.68 17.89 -42.67
N THR A 754 20.31 18.16 -43.91
CA THR A 754 18.91 18.27 -44.33
C THR A 754 18.61 17.32 -45.49
N SER A 755 17.49 16.60 -45.40
CA SER A 755 16.99 15.69 -46.43
C SER A 755 15.55 16.04 -46.78
N ASN A 756 15.25 16.15 -48.08
CA ASN A 756 13.88 16.33 -48.57
C ASN A 756 13.17 14.97 -48.53
N LEU A 757 11.98 14.90 -47.92
CA LEU A 757 11.18 13.68 -47.79
C LEU A 757 9.99 13.61 -48.77
N SER A 758 9.72 14.66 -49.57
CA SER A 758 8.56 14.75 -50.48
C SER A 758 8.43 13.54 -51.40
N GLY A 759 9.56 12.97 -51.86
CA GLY A 759 9.58 11.80 -52.73
C GLY A 759 8.91 10.54 -52.14
N TRP A 760 8.90 10.41 -50.81
CA TRP A 760 8.26 9.31 -50.09
C TRP A 760 6.78 9.59 -49.73
N LEU A 761 6.28 10.80 -49.98
CA LEU A 761 4.93 11.23 -49.62
C LEU A 761 3.95 11.20 -50.80
N VAL A 762 4.42 11.41 -52.03
CA VAL A 762 3.54 11.58 -53.21
C VAL A 762 2.71 10.32 -53.51
N SER A 763 3.28 9.14 -53.34
CA SER A 763 2.60 7.85 -53.57
C SER A 763 2.30 7.09 -52.28
N ASN A 764 2.42 7.75 -51.14
CA ASN A 764 2.16 7.17 -49.82
C ASN A 764 0.89 7.80 -49.23
N PRO A 765 -0.28 7.15 -49.38
CA PRO A 765 -1.54 7.71 -48.88
C PRO A 765 -1.59 7.75 -47.35
N SER A 766 -0.87 6.87 -46.66
CA SER A 766 -0.81 6.86 -45.18
C SER A 766 0.08 7.96 -44.60
N LYS A 767 0.93 8.59 -45.43
CA LYS A 767 1.92 9.60 -45.01
C LYS A 767 2.90 9.19 -43.90
N ILE A 768 2.85 7.94 -43.46
CA ILE A 768 3.80 7.35 -42.54
C ILE A 768 5.18 7.25 -43.19
N ILE A 769 6.20 7.77 -42.51
CA ILE A 769 7.60 7.65 -42.92
C ILE A 769 8.42 7.01 -41.79
N TYR A 770 9.26 6.06 -42.18
CA TYR A 770 10.29 5.49 -41.34
C TYR A 770 11.66 6.07 -41.69
N VAL A 771 12.43 6.45 -40.68
CA VAL A 771 13.79 6.98 -40.82
C VAL A 771 14.75 6.10 -40.02
N LYS A 772 15.67 5.43 -40.70
CA LYS A 772 16.65 4.52 -40.12
C LYS A 772 18.03 5.12 -40.16
N PHE A 773 18.64 5.24 -38.98
CA PHE A 773 20.02 5.62 -38.78
C PHE A 773 20.84 4.36 -38.51
N ARG A 774 21.92 4.20 -39.26
CA ARG A 774 22.87 3.09 -39.10
C ARG A 774 24.28 3.54 -39.44
N ASP A 775 25.24 2.76 -39.00
CA ASP A 775 26.63 2.95 -39.36
C ASP A 775 26.85 2.78 -40.88
N GLY A 776 27.61 3.70 -41.47
CA GLY A 776 28.05 3.59 -42.87
C GLY A 776 29.29 2.72 -43.03
N SER A 777 30.10 2.56 -41.98
CA SER A 777 31.32 1.75 -41.94
C SER A 777 31.39 0.89 -40.66
N PRO A 778 30.63 -0.24 -40.58
CA PRO A 778 30.43 -1.08 -39.37
C PRO A 778 31.65 -1.60 -38.59
N LEU A 779 32.88 -1.33 -39.04
CA LEU A 779 34.12 -1.83 -38.46
C LEU A 779 35.08 -0.73 -38.00
N ASP A 780 34.71 0.55 -38.16
CA ASP A 780 35.59 1.67 -37.82
C ASP A 780 35.36 2.22 -36.41
N GLY A 781 34.26 1.82 -35.76
CA GLY A 781 33.89 2.21 -34.40
C GLY A 781 33.31 3.62 -34.31
N HIS A 782 32.76 4.15 -35.41
CA HIS A 782 32.33 5.54 -35.55
C HIS A 782 30.96 5.67 -36.23
N GLY A 783 29.90 5.08 -35.69
CA GLY A 783 28.53 5.22 -36.21
C GLY A 783 27.87 6.62 -36.04
N PRO A 784 26.60 6.81 -36.48
CA PRO A 784 25.84 8.04 -36.27
C PRO A 784 25.70 8.41 -34.80
N SER A 785 26.03 9.65 -34.45
CA SER A 785 25.67 10.30 -33.19
C SER A 785 24.56 11.33 -33.44
N LEU A 786 23.36 11.10 -32.89
CA LEU A 786 22.15 11.90 -33.08
C LEU A 786 21.86 12.75 -31.86
N TYR A 787 21.84 14.07 -32.04
CA TYR A 787 21.60 15.05 -30.98
C TYR A 787 20.22 15.72 -31.10
N HIS A 788 19.77 15.93 -32.34
CA HIS A 788 18.49 16.57 -32.61
C HIS A 788 17.90 16.10 -33.94
N LEU A 789 16.59 15.90 -33.98
CA LEU A 789 15.83 15.57 -35.19
C LEU A 789 14.66 16.53 -35.34
N ASN A 790 14.47 17.08 -36.53
CA ASN A 790 13.34 17.95 -36.83
C ASN A 790 12.70 17.55 -38.15
N VAL A 791 11.41 17.22 -38.13
CA VAL A 791 10.59 17.02 -39.32
C VAL A 791 9.68 18.24 -39.47
N SER A 792 9.75 18.92 -40.61
CA SER A 792 8.89 20.06 -40.93
C SER A 792 8.17 19.84 -42.25
N THR A 793 6.86 20.09 -42.29
CA THR A 793 6.01 19.95 -43.48
C THR A 793 5.73 21.29 -44.15
#